data_AF-A0A1H8M538-F1
#
_entry.id   AF-A0A1H8M538-F1
#
_cell.length_a   1.000
_cell.length_b   1.000
_cell.length_c   1.000
_cell.angle_alpha   90.00
_cell.angle_beta   90.00
_cell.angle_gamma   90.00
#
_symmetry.space_group_name_H-M   'P 1'
#
loop_
_entity.id
_entity.type
_entity.pdbx_description
1 polymer ?
#
loop_
_entity_poly.entity_id
_entity_poly.type
_entity_poly.pdbx_seq_one_letter_code
_entity_poly.pdbx_strand_id
1 'polypeptide(L)'
;MADNVTIYKNPKTPPAEDYNYLRAQGMDYIEALGNKLWTDYNIHDPGITILEALCYAITDLGYRSSFDIKDILALPPKQAPDPDLQAFYTAKNILTVNPWTTSDYRKLIIDVNGVKNAWLHCLKCPCDIFLYANCLKSELQYSATEHPIIIKGMYDVKVEFEDDVTAGDLNSGKILHPFSFISDVVNNITSSAVIEMRLPSFKSLEGDDTAMTFFTVPADDVQSVDTKFISGNKGDNTDIPQADLGKGLRNPLFATFNITLDPAKVTLPGGNQKLMEDVPFTIWFNSDGDRKAIQLADIKTAINDIADQGIIPNYYDKVKAAAVIIKNVRDTLMAHRNLCEDYCTITAVETEDVAVCADLDVSPESDIEQVLAQAYFLIDQYFSPDVDFYSLAEMVKAGFSVDEIFNGPALNSGFIKDEQLLAAQLKTELHTSDIYAILMNIPGVLAVRGLILSPYDSEGHRLKGEAWVLPVEPGKQARLYINGSKFLVFKNGLPFLPDKAELNDTLNVIKGNNIRPKFSAGDNLIPVPVGSYYELTDYYPVQYSLPLTYGVGYFGLPQNVTNQRKAQAKQLKAYLLFYEQLLAGYLEQLSHVKDLFSLSTAINKTYYSHKLDNSIIKDIEDVFTISETDLQSISESQPTFLDRRNRFLDHLMARFGEQFNDYALMLYSYSDSKKIADEILIKDKIAFIKDIPFAGSNRAKAYNYKDASNICSDNNIAGIKKRIEQVLGLKQFDDYVDITDVTDTSGNATARYWNITDDNGTAWLLSNKNYLNYTPEDARVTAKYDANNLLKLLTDTSKYDVKKDTEWHVIVKNGASQVVAVSAASFAKKVDATAHINKIVAFIKGVAEANKIFIVEHLLLRPRNLPGGLIPAGDALLPICITADCNVCGDEDPYSFRLTVVMNGSNGLTNEGLQFRRFAENAIRMEIPAHLGIKICWVSTAQLQTFETLYCAWENELAKATPDAVQLSNKLKSLLDEFSQLKNIYPKASLHDCVDGDDQNRVYLNKTVI
;
A
#
# COMPACT_ATOMS: atom_id res chain seq x y z
N MET A 1 -18.23 28.25 -19.38
CA MET A 1 -18.94 29.53 -19.66
C MET A 1 -18.94 30.29 -18.35
N ALA A 2 -18.55 31.56 -18.33
CA ALA A 2 -18.63 32.36 -17.11
C ALA A 2 -20.12 32.62 -16.83
N ASP A 3 -20.63 32.12 -15.72
CA ASP A 3 -22.01 32.39 -15.30
C ASP A 3 -22.18 33.90 -15.10
N ASN A 4 -23.21 34.47 -15.73
CA ASN A 4 -23.55 35.87 -15.54
C ASN A 4 -23.92 36.09 -14.07
N VAL A 5 -23.13 36.90 -13.36
CA VAL A 5 -23.41 37.29 -11.98
C VAL A 5 -24.65 38.19 -11.98
N THR A 6 -25.82 37.62 -11.66
CA THR A 6 -27.07 38.35 -11.47
C THR A 6 -27.29 38.67 -9.99
N ILE A 7 -27.39 39.96 -9.66
CA ILE A 7 -27.84 40.41 -8.34
C ILE A 7 -29.37 40.27 -8.29
N TYR A 8 -29.88 39.40 -7.43
CA TYR A 8 -31.32 39.25 -7.24
C TYR A 8 -31.92 40.53 -6.66
N LYS A 9 -33.05 40.98 -7.23
CA LYS A 9 -33.74 42.20 -6.78
C LYS A 9 -34.30 42.08 -5.35
N ASN A 10 -34.66 40.86 -4.94
CA ASN A 10 -35.12 40.49 -3.60
C ASN A 10 -34.44 39.17 -3.18
N PRO A 11 -33.17 39.20 -2.74
CA PRO A 11 -32.49 37.99 -2.28
C PRO A 11 -33.20 37.49 -1.01
N LYS A 12 -33.52 36.20 -0.96
CA LYS A 12 -34.05 35.56 0.24
C LYS A 12 -32.86 35.13 1.10
N THR A 13 -32.53 35.93 2.10
CA THR A 13 -31.41 35.64 3.01
C THR A 13 -31.88 34.74 4.17
N PRO A 14 -30.98 33.92 4.74
CA PRO A 14 -31.23 33.24 6.00
C PRO A 14 -31.57 34.24 7.11
N PRO A 15 -32.32 33.83 8.16
CA PRO A 15 -32.71 34.75 9.25
C PRO A 15 -31.56 35.49 9.93
N ALA A 16 -30.38 34.87 10.02
CA ALA A 16 -29.17 35.47 10.61
C ALA A 16 -28.55 36.58 9.73
N GLU A 17 -28.88 36.62 8.44
CA GLU A 17 -28.42 37.61 7.47
C GLU A 17 -29.52 38.64 7.14
N ASP A 18 -30.74 38.48 7.70
CA ASP A 18 -31.84 39.41 7.52
C ASP A 18 -31.91 40.41 8.69
N TYR A 19 -31.43 41.61 8.43
CA TYR A 19 -31.47 42.72 9.38
C TYR A 19 -32.88 43.01 9.92
N ASN A 20 -33.89 43.02 9.05
CA ASN A 20 -35.25 43.39 9.45
C ASN A 20 -35.85 42.31 10.37
N TYR A 21 -35.56 41.04 10.06
CA TYR A 21 -35.93 39.92 10.91
C TYR A 21 -35.26 40.03 12.28
N LEU A 22 -33.95 40.21 12.33
CA LEU A 22 -33.20 40.34 13.59
C LEU A 22 -33.69 41.51 14.43
N ARG A 23 -33.97 42.66 13.79
CA ARG A 23 -34.54 43.83 14.45
C ARG A 23 -35.90 43.52 15.04
N ALA A 24 -36.80 42.90 14.27
CA ALA A 24 -38.13 42.52 14.76
C ALA A 24 -38.04 41.58 15.98
N GLN A 25 -37.18 40.55 15.91
CA GLN A 25 -36.93 39.65 17.05
C GLN A 25 -36.36 40.39 18.26
N GLY A 26 -35.43 41.31 18.05
CA GLY A 26 -34.90 42.15 19.11
C GLY A 26 -35.98 42.99 19.80
N MET A 27 -36.89 43.58 19.02
CA MET A 27 -38.05 44.33 19.55
C MET A 27 -38.96 43.42 20.37
N ASP A 28 -39.28 42.23 19.86
CA ASP A 28 -40.12 41.25 20.57
C ASP A 28 -39.52 40.89 21.94
N TYR A 29 -38.19 40.69 22.02
CA TYR A 29 -37.51 40.42 23.29
C TYR A 29 -37.55 41.63 24.25
N ILE A 30 -37.36 42.85 23.75
CA ILE A 30 -37.44 44.06 24.57
C ILE A 30 -38.86 44.24 25.12
N GLU A 31 -39.89 44.04 24.29
CA GLU A 31 -41.29 44.16 24.72
C GLU A 31 -41.62 43.07 25.76
N ALA A 32 -41.19 41.83 25.52
CA ALA A 32 -41.45 40.72 26.44
C ALA A 32 -40.77 40.91 27.81
N LEU A 33 -39.52 41.38 27.83
CA LEU A 33 -38.72 41.52 29.06
C LEU A 33 -38.94 42.86 29.77
N GLY A 34 -39.24 43.93 29.01
CA GLY A 34 -39.10 45.31 29.44
C GLY A 34 -40.39 46.14 29.48
N ASN A 35 -41.54 45.65 28.97
CA ASN A 35 -42.75 46.47 28.79
C ASN A 35 -43.26 47.25 30.01
N LYS A 36 -42.92 46.82 31.23
CA LYS A 36 -43.31 47.53 32.46
C LYS A 36 -42.47 48.77 32.75
N LEU A 37 -41.21 48.79 32.29
CA LEU A 37 -40.22 49.83 32.62
C LEU A 37 -39.83 50.65 31.39
N TRP A 38 -39.69 50.01 30.24
CA TRP A 38 -39.33 50.64 28.97
C TRP A 38 -40.52 50.53 28.01
N THR A 39 -41.20 51.65 27.80
CA THR A 39 -42.47 51.74 27.05
C THR A 39 -42.36 52.51 25.73
N ASP A 40 -41.21 53.16 25.49
CA ASP A 40 -40.94 53.90 24.26
C ASP A 40 -40.02 53.09 23.34
N TYR A 41 -40.55 52.69 22.19
CA TYR A 41 -39.90 51.83 21.21
C TYR A 41 -39.59 52.57 19.90
N ASN A 42 -39.60 53.90 19.93
CA ASN A 42 -39.40 54.72 18.75
C ASN A 42 -37.90 54.87 18.40
N ILE A 43 -37.63 55.22 17.13
CA ILE A 43 -36.29 55.38 16.57
C ILE A 43 -35.41 56.45 17.25
N HIS A 44 -36.00 57.31 18.09
CA HIS A 44 -35.26 58.35 18.80
C HIS A 44 -34.71 57.85 20.15
N ASP A 45 -35.19 56.71 20.63
CA ASP A 45 -34.71 56.10 21.87
C ASP A 45 -33.30 55.50 21.66
N PRO A 46 -32.31 55.89 22.48
CA PRO A 46 -30.95 55.36 22.37
C PRO A 46 -30.83 53.84 22.45
N GLY A 47 -31.65 53.18 23.26
CA GLY A 47 -31.64 51.72 23.37
C GLY A 47 -32.09 51.05 22.07
N ILE A 48 -33.05 51.63 21.34
CA ILE A 48 -33.47 51.14 20.03
C ILE A 48 -32.37 51.35 18.99
N THR A 49 -31.68 52.49 19.01
CA THR A 49 -30.55 52.72 18.09
C THR A 49 -29.38 51.75 18.34
N ILE A 50 -29.12 51.39 19.59
CA ILE A 50 -28.10 50.39 19.95
C ILE A 50 -28.55 49.00 19.47
N LEU A 51 -29.82 48.64 19.66
CA LEU A 51 -30.37 47.38 19.12
C LEU A 51 -30.16 47.31 17.61
N GLU A 52 -30.51 48.37 16.87
CA GLU A 52 -30.33 48.42 15.42
C GLU A 52 -28.87 48.23 15.00
N ALA A 53 -27.93 48.87 15.69
CA ALA A 53 -26.50 48.69 15.42
C ALA A 53 -26.03 47.25 15.70
N LEU A 54 -26.51 46.63 16.78
CA LEU A 54 -26.22 45.23 17.11
C LEU A 54 -26.83 44.27 16.08
N CYS A 55 -28.06 44.52 15.61
CA CYS A 55 -28.68 43.72 14.55
C CYS A 55 -27.83 43.74 13.28
N TYR A 56 -27.27 44.90 12.90
CA TYR A 56 -26.36 44.99 11.76
C TYR A 56 -25.05 44.21 11.99
N ALA A 57 -24.45 44.29 13.17
CA ALA A 57 -23.27 43.50 13.49
C ALA A 57 -23.53 41.98 13.45
N ILE A 58 -24.71 41.54 13.92
CA ILE A 58 -25.13 40.14 13.83
C ILE A 58 -25.34 39.72 12.36
N THR A 59 -25.81 40.61 11.48
CA THR A 59 -25.90 40.28 10.04
C THR A 59 -24.54 40.00 9.40
N ASP A 60 -23.49 40.75 9.75
CA ASP A 60 -22.12 40.48 9.27
C ASP A 60 -21.62 39.12 9.80
N LEU A 61 -21.88 38.84 11.08
CA LEU A 61 -21.55 37.56 11.70
C LEU A 61 -22.28 36.38 11.02
N GLY A 62 -23.57 36.54 10.74
CA GLY A 62 -24.37 35.60 9.96
C GLY A 62 -23.79 35.36 8.56
N TYR A 63 -23.41 36.43 7.87
CA TYR A 63 -22.80 36.36 6.54
C TYR A 63 -21.45 35.64 6.51
N ARG A 64 -20.56 35.91 7.47
CA ARG A 64 -19.25 35.22 7.53
C ARG A 64 -19.38 33.76 7.94
N SER A 65 -20.33 33.44 8.81
CA SER A 65 -20.59 32.06 9.22
C SER A 65 -21.26 31.20 8.13
N SER A 66 -21.79 31.81 7.07
CA SER A 66 -22.40 31.12 5.93
C SER A 66 -21.44 30.86 4.76
N PHE A 67 -20.16 31.24 4.89
CA PHE A 67 -19.13 30.87 3.92
C PHE A 67 -19.01 29.35 3.75
N ASP A 68 -18.61 28.90 2.56
CA ASP A 68 -18.37 27.48 2.30
C ASP A 68 -17.30 26.97 3.29
N ILE A 69 -17.48 25.75 3.80
CA ILE A 69 -16.56 25.15 4.76
C ILE A 69 -15.12 25.10 4.22
N LYS A 70 -14.94 24.90 2.91
CA LYS A 70 -13.60 24.91 2.30
C LYS A 70 -12.91 26.27 2.44
N ASP A 71 -13.68 27.35 2.48
CA ASP A 71 -13.20 28.73 2.59
C ASP A 71 -12.93 29.09 4.06
N ILE A 72 -13.78 28.63 4.99
CA ILE A 72 -13.54 28.76 6.45
C ILE A 72 -12.26 28.01 6.87
N LEU A 73 -12.01 26.84 6.26
CA LEU A 73 -10.84 26.03 6.54
C LEU A 73 -9.61 26.42 5.72
N ALA A 74 -9.72 27.40 4.82
CA ALA A 74 -8.61 27.82 3.97
C ALA A 74 -7.49 28.45 4.80
N LEU A 75 -6.25 28.25 4.34
CA LEU A 75 -5.08 28.85 4.96
C LEU A 75 -4.72 30.18 4.26
N PRO A 76 -4.13 31.14 4.99
CA PRO A 76 -3.59 32.37 4.43
C PRO A 76 -2.77 32.13 3.16
N PRO A 77 -2.82 33.04 2.18
CA PRO A 77 -2.00 32.96 0.98
C PRO A 77 -0.53 32.80 1.37
N LYS A 78 0.15 31.79 0.80
CA LYS A 78 1.56 31.40 1.04
C LYS A 78 1.82 30.51 2.26
N GLN A 79 0.83 30.22 3.10
CA GLN A 79 0.98 29.18 4.11
C GLN A 79 0.78 27.81 3.44
N ALA A 80 1.71 26.87 3.68
CA ALA A 80 1.58 25.51 3.18
C ALA A 80 0.47 24.76 3.93
N PRO A 81 -0.29 23.86 3.27
CA PRO A 81 -1.20 22.95 3.95
C PRO A 81 -0.46 22.14 5.00
N ASP A 82 -0.97 22.16 6.23
CA ASP A 82 -0.47 21.34 7.33
C ASP A 82 -1.39 20.10 7.47
N PRO A 83 -0.88 18.88 7.23
CA PRO A 83 -1.64 17.64 7.41
C PRO A 83 -2.19 17.49 8.84
N ASP A 84 -1.49 18.04 9.83
CA ASP A 84 -1.92 17.96 11.22
C ASP A 84 -3.11 18.87 11.52
N LEU A 85 -3.44 19.83 10.65
CA LEU A 85 -4.64 20.66 10.87
C LEU A 85 -5.92 19.98 10.38
N GLN A 86 -5.84 18.92 9.58
CA GLN A 86 -7.02 18.34 8.93
C GLN A 86 -6.97 16.82 8.84
N ALA A 87 -7.91 16.15 9.51
CA ALA A 87 -8.12 14.70 9.45
C ALA A 87 -8.93 14.25 8.20
N PHE A 88 -8.70 14.85 7.03
CA PHE A 88 -9.43 14.52 5.80
C PHE A 88 -8.57 13.67 4.86
N TYR A 89 -8.58 12.36 5.07
CA TYR A 89 -7.89 11.42 4.19
C TYR A 89 -8.61 11.26 2.84
N THR A 90 -7.83 11.06 1.78
CA THR A 90 -8.38 10.78 0.44
C THR A 90 -9.04 9.40 0.40
N ALA A 91 -9.99 9.21 -0.52
CA ALA A 91 -10.66 7.92 -0.71
C ALA A 91 -9.66 6.77 -0.94
N LYS A 92 -8.62 7.00 -1.76
CA LYS A 92 -7.55 6.03 -2.00
C LYS A 92 -6.87 5.58 -0.71
N ASN A 93 -6.62 6.49 0.23
CA ASN A 93 -5.88 6.19 1.45
C ASN A 93 -6.73 5.52 2.53
N ILE A 94 -8.05 5.77 2.55
CA ILE A 94 -8.92 5.32 3.64
C ILE A 94 -9.85 4.16 3.27
N LEU A 95 -10.23 4.01 2.00
CA LEU A 95 -11.17 2.98 1.56
C LEU A 95 -10.48 1.73 1.00
N THR A 96 -9.24 1.85 0.50
CA THR A 96 -8.48 0.69 0.02
C THR A 96 -7.90 -0.10 1.18
N VAL A 97 -7.75 -1.41 0.98
CA VAL A 97 -7.26 -2.35 1.98
C VAL A 97 -6.18 -3.25 1.38
N ASN A 98 -5.32 -3.84 2.22
CA ASN A 98 -4.41 -4.89 1.79
C ASN A 98 -5.22 -6.05 1.16
N PRO A 99 -4.73 -6.69 0.08
CA PRO A 99 -5.47 -7.76 -0.59
C PRO A 99 -5.86 -8.88 0.39
N TRP A 100 -7.13 -9.26 0.33
CA TRP A 100 -7.69 -10.27 1.23
C TRP A 100 -8.17 -11.50 0.46
N THR A 101 -8.90 -11.29 -0.64
CA THR A 101 -9.41 -12.37 -1.46
C THR A 101 -8.42 -12.78 -2.55
N THR A 102 -8.60 -13.97 -3.13
CA THR A 102 -7.81 -14.40 -4.29
C THR A 102 -7.99 -13.46 -5.49
N SER A 103 -9.16 -12.83 -5.63
CA SER A 103 -9.43 -11.80 -6.64
C SER A 103 -8.65 -10.52 -6.38
N ASP A 104 -8.51 -10.10 -5.12
CA ASP A 104 -7.70 -8.92 -4.76
C ASP A 104 -6.23 -9.13 -5.07
N TYR A 105 -5.68 -10.28 -4.68
CA TYR A 105 -4.30 -10.63 -5.05
C TYR A 105 -4.12 -10.71 -6.56
N ARG A 106 -5.11 -11.23 -7.28
CA ARG A 106 -5.08 -11.23 -8.75
C ARG A 106 -5.05 -9.83 -9.32
N LYS A 107 -5.89 -8.89 -8.84
CA LYS A 107 -5.84 -7.47 -9.24
C LYS A 107 -4.45 -6.86 -8.99
N LEU A 108 -3.89 -7.14 -7.81
CA LEU A 108 -2.56 -6.66 -7.42
C LEU A 108 -1.45 -7.19 -8.34
N ILE A 109 -1.49 -8.47 -8.71
CA ILE A 109 -0.49 -9.07 -9.61
C ILE A 109 -0.62 -8.53 -11.04
N ILE A 110 -1.85 -8.32 -11.54
CA ILE A 110 -2.10 -7.75 -12.88
C ILE A 110 -1.65 -6.29 -12.98
N ASP A 111 -1.67 -5.55 -11.87
CA ASP A 111 -1.13 -4.18 -11.80
C ASP A 111 0.40 -4.13 -11.95
N VAL A 112 1.10 -5.27 -11.80
CA VAL A 112 2.54 -5.36 -12.08
C VAL A 112 2.78 -5.25 -13.58
N ASN A 113 3.74 -4.40 -13.97
CA ASN A 113 4.08 -4.22 -15.38
C ASN A 113 4.61 -5.53 -16.01
N GLY A 114 4.12 -5.87 -17.21
CA GLY A 114 4.45 -7.10 -17.91
C GLY A 114 3.57 -8.31 -17.55
N VAL A 115 2.60 -8.16 -16.64
CA VAL A 115 1.64 -9.23 -16.30
C VAL A 115 0.34 -9.00 -17.05
N LYS A 116 -0.09 -10.03 -17.80
CA LYS A 116 -1.39 -10.06 -18.48
C LYS A 116 -2.49 -10.54 -17.53
N ASN A 117 -2.21 -11.61 -16.80
CA ASN A 117 -3.16 -12.26 -15.91
C ASN A 117 -2.45 -13.06 -14.82
N ALA A 118 -3.18 -13.46 -13.78
CA ALA A 118 -2.66 -14.33 -12.73
C ALA A 118 -3.77 -15.12 -12.03
N TRP A 119 -3.39 -16.21 -11.37
CA TRP A 119 -4.32 -17.04 -10.58
C TRP A 119 -3.68 -17.47 -9.27
N LEU A 120 -4.47 -17.43 -8.20
CA LEU A 120 -4.11 -17.91 -6.87
C LEU A 120 -4.97 -19.13 -6.51
N HIS A 121 -4.32 -20.21 -6.08
CA HIS A 121 -4.98 -21.43 -5.65
C HIS A 121 -4.54 -21.84 -4.25
N CYS A 122 -5.50 -22.12 -3.35
CA CYS A 122 -5.19 -22.69 -2.04
C CYS A 122 -4.67 -24.12 -2.21
N LEU A 123 -3.57 -24.46 -1.55
CA LEU A 123 -3.02 -25.80 -1.57
C LEU A 123 -3.89 -26.81 -0.81
N LYS A 124 -4.10 -27.98 -1.43
CA LYS A 124 -4.77 -29.14 -0.82
C LYS A 124 -3.78 -30.20 -0.32
N CYS A 125 -2.52 -30.11 -0.73
CA CYS A 125 -1.43 -30.99 -0.34
C CYS A 125 -0.34 -30.19 0.40
N PRO A 126 0.57 -30.85 1.14
CA PRO A 126 1.70 -30.17 1.77
C PRO A 126 2.56 -29.44 0.73
N CYS A 127 2.97 -28.22 1.06
CA CYS A 127 3.87 -27.42 0.23
C CYS A 127 5.31 -27.97 0.25
N ASP A 128 5.88 -28.09 1.45
CA ASP A 128 7.29 -28.44 1.64
C ASP A 128 7.45 -29.92 2.00
N ILE A 129 6.92 -30.31 3.16
CA ILE A 129 7.24 -31.56 3.84
C ILE A 129 5.97 -32.19 4.44
N PHE A 130 5.87 -33.52 4.37
CA PHE A 130 4.88 -34.28 5.13
C PHE A 130 5.27 -34.37 6.61
N LEU A 131 4.35 -33.97 7.49
CA LEU A 131 4.47 -34.13 8.94
C LEU A 131 3.43 -35.12 9.44
N TYR A 132 3.74 -35.79 10.54
CA TYR A 132 2.89 -36.80 11.13
C TYR A 132 2.83 -36.64 12.65
N ALA A 133 1.65 -36.83 13.22
CA ALA A 133 1.48 -36.83 14.67
C ALA A 133 1.80 -38.21 15.25
N ASN A 134 2.58 -38.23 16.34
CA ASN A 134 2.77 -39.38 17.20
C ASN A 134 2.01 -39.16 18.52
N CYS A 135 0.76 -39.60 18.56
CA CYS A 135 -0.14 -39.29 19.66
C CYS A 135 0.28 -39.93 21.00
N LEU A 136 0.89 -41.12 20.97
CA LEU A 136 1.35 -41.79 22.19
C LEU A 136 2.39 -40.98 22.96
N LYS A 137 3.20 -40.21 22.23
CA LYS A 137 4.24 -39.34 22.79
C LYS A 137 3.85 -37.86 22.79
N SER A 138 2.73 -37.51 22.17
CA SER A 138 2.31 -36.13 21.94
C SER A 138 3.40 -35.28 21.25
N GLU A 139 4.00 -35.82 20.18
CA GLU A 139 5.05 -35.14 19.41
C GLU A 139 4.79 -35.21 17.89
N LEU A 140 5.32 -34.23 17.15
CA LEU A 140 5.39 -34.30 15.68
C LEU A 140 6.64 -35.05 15.24
N GLN A 141 6.55 -35.75 14.11
CA GLN A 141 7.68 -36.48 13.51
C GLN A 141 7.60 -36.51 11.98
N TYR A 142 8.73 -36.81 11.33
CA TYR A 142 8.84 -36.94 9.87
C TYR A 142 8.48 -38.34 9.36
N SER A 143 8.53 -39.37 10.22
CA SER A 143 8.19 -40.74 9.85
C SER A 143 6.67 -40.93 9.78
N ALA A 144 6.22 -41.51 8.67
CA ALA A 144 4.80 -41.70 8.38
C ALA A 144 4.03 -42.42 9.50
N THR A 145 2.87 -41.89 9.84
CA THR A 145 1.85 -42.50 10.72
C THR A 145 0.49 -42.44 10.04
N GLU A 146 -0.54 -43.01 10.66
CA GLU A 146 -1.93 -42.91 10.19
C GLU A 146 -2.52 -41.50 10.29
N HIS A 147 -1.80 -40.54 10.91
CA HIS A 147 -2.24 -39.17 11.18
C HIS A 147 -1.32 -38.13 10.50
N PRO A 148 -1.43 -37.95 9.17
CA PRO A 148 -0.70 -36.90 8.45
C PRO A 148 -1.24 -35.51 8.78
N ILE A 149 -0.33 -34.55 8.92
CA ILE A 149 -0.62 -33.15 9.18
C ILE A 149 -0.30 -32.34 7.92
N ILE A 150 -1.31 -31.65 7.40
CA ILE A 150 -1.19 -30.76 6.24
C ILE A 150 -1.26 -29.33 6.75
N ILE A 151 -0.13 -28.64 6.71
CA ILE A 151 -0.05 -27.21 7.04
C ILE A 151 -0.85 -26.42 5.98
N LYS A 152 -1.78 -25.61 6.46
CA LYS A 152 -2.69 -24.74 5.68
C LYS A 152 -2.15 -23.31 5.62
N GLY A 153 -2.81 -22.45 4.85
CA GLY A 153 -2.40 -21.05 4.64
C GLY A 153 -1.32 -20.90 3.56
N MET A 154 -1.15 -21.89 2.69
CA MET A 154 -0.19 -21.85 1.58
C MET A 154 -0.91 -21.74 0.24
N TYR A 155 -0.40 -20.91 -0.66
CA TYR A 155 -0.97 -20.68 -1.99
C TYR A 155 0.02 -20.97 -3.12
N ASP A 156 -0.51 -21.48 -4.23
CA ASP A 156 0.19 -21.51 -5.52
C ASP A 156 -0.25 -20.35 -6.39
N VAL A 157 0.72 -19.65 -6.97
CA VAL A 157 0.52 -18.52 -7.87
C VAL A 157 0.98 -18.88 -9.27
N LYS A 158 0.09 -18.66 -10.24
CA LYS A 158 0.38 -18.77 -11.68
C LYS A 158 0.31 -17.40 -12.32
N VAL A 159 1.31 -17.05 -13.11
CA VAL A 159 1.44 -15.75 -13.77
C VAL A 159 1.44 -15.93 -15.29
N GLU A 160 0.59 -15.18 -15.97
CA GLU A 160 0.59 -15.03 -17.43
C GLU A 160 1.20 -13.67 -17.78
N PHE A 161 2.17 -13.68 -18.68
CA PHE A 161 2.88 -12.49 -19.13
C PHE A 161 2.15 -11.79 -20.27
N GLU A 162 2.28 -10.46 -20.32
CA GLU A 162 2.03 -9.66 -21.53
C GLU A 162 3.05 -10.02 -22.62
N ASP A 163 2.70 -9.75 -23.88
CA ASP A 163 3.66 -9.86 -24.98
C ASP A 163 4.69 -8.72 -24.86
N ASP A 164 5.98 -9.04 -24.97
CA ASP A 164 7.03 -8.04 -25.02
C ASP A 164 7.15 -7.44 -26.42
N VAL A 165 7.40 -6.13 -26.49
CA VAL A 165 7.51 -5.38 -27.75
C VAL A 165 8.64 -5.90 -28.64
N THR A 166 9.71 -6.42 -28.03
CA THR A 166 10.93 -6.88 -28.73
C THR A 166 10.99 -8.40 -28.78
N ALA A 167 10.76 -9.06 -27.64
CA ALA A 167 10.93 -10.51 -27.48
C ALA A 167 9.65 -11.33 -27.77
N GLY A 168 8.51 -10.68 -28.01
CA GLY A 168 7.23 -11.33 -28.30
C GLY A 168 6.61 -12.04 -27.11
N ASP A 169 5.86 -13.12 -27.35
CA ASP A 169 5.14 -13.88 -26.30
C ASP A 169 6.09 -14.54 -25.30
N LEU A 170 6.14 -14.02 -24.07
CA LEU A 170 7.00 -14.50 -23.00
C LEU A 170 6.52 -15.82 -22.36
N ASN A 171 5.28 -16.24 -22.62
CA ASN A 171 4.68 -17.44 -22.02
C ASN A 171 5.12 -18.73 -22.73
N SER A 172 5.65 -18.62 -23.95
CA SER A 172 6.16 -19.74 -24.72
C SER A 172 7.65 -19.58 -25.03
N GLY A 173 8.38 -20.70 -25.07
CA GLY A 173 9.78 -20.72 -25.54
C GLY A 173 9.90 -20.66 -27.07
N LYS A 174 8.82 -20.36 -27.78
CA LYS A 174 8.80 -20.26 -29.25
C LYS A 174 9.50 -18.97 -29.68
N ILE A 175 10.42 -19.08 -30.63
CA ILE A 175 11.04 -17.95 -31.31
C ILE A 175 10.73 -18.04 -32.79
N LEU A 176 10.10 -16.99 -33.32
CA LEU A 176 9.84 -16.82 -34.75
C LEU A 176 10.95 -15.95 -35.32
N HIS A 177 11.82 -16.55 -36.14
CA HIS A 177 12.96 -15.85 -36.74
C HIS A 177 12.84 -15.86 -38.27
N PRO A 178 12.58 -14.69 -38.90
CA PRO A 178 12.59 -14.58 -40.35
C PRO A 178 14.04 -14.60 -40.86
N PHE A 179 14.30 -15.41 -41.89
CA PHE A 179 15.59 -15.48 -42.55
C PHE A 179 15.44 -15.55 -44.06
N SER A 180 16.50 -15.17 -44.77
CA SER A 180 16.55 -15.22 -46.24
C SER A 180 17.51 -16.30 -46.70
N PHE A 181 17.16 -16.96 -47.79
CA PHE A 181 17.99 -17.98 -48.43
C PHE A 181 17.86 -17.90 -49.95
N ILE A 182 18.79 -18.52 -50.66
CA ILE A 182 18.80 -18.53 -52.12
C ILE A 182 17.86 -19.64 -52.60
N SER A 183 16.71 -19.27 -53.17
CA SER A 183 15.73 -20.22 -53.71
C SER A 183 16.03 -20.62 -55.15
N ASP A 184 16.80 -19.81 -55.88
CA ASP A 184 17.34 -20.16 -57.20
C ASP A 184 18.77 -19.62 -57.34
N VAL A 185 19.73 -20.54 -57.28
CA VAL A 185 21.17 -20.24 -57.40
C VAL A 185 21.52 -19.72 -58.81
N VAL A 186 20.78 -20.12 -59.84
CA VAL A 186 21.08 -19.76 -61.24
C VAL A 186 20.67 -18.32 -61.52
N ASN A 187 19.52 -17.90 -61.00
CA ASN A 187 18.97 -16.56 -61.19
C ASN A 187 19.23 -15.61 -60.01
N ASN A 188 19.95 -16.07 -58.98
CA ASN A 188 20.22 -15.35 -57.74
C ASN A 188 18.94 -14.81 -57.07
N ILE A 189 17.89 -15.63 -57.08
CA ILE A 189 16.61 -15.28 -56.46
C ILE A 189 16.69 -15.65 -54.99
N THR A 190 16.41 -14.69 -54.12
CA THR A 190 16.29 -14.87 -52.68
C THR A 190 14.83 -15.02 -52.29
N SER A 191 14.51 -16.04 -51.53
CA SER A 191 13.22 -16.20 -50.86
C SER A 191 13.39 -16.02 -49.35
N SER A 192 12.30 -15.67 -48.67
CA SER A 192 12.23 -15.63 -47.21
C SER A 192 11.47 -16.82 -46.66
N ALA A 193 11.84 -17.24 -45.45
CA ALA A 193 11.09 -18.18 -44.64
C ALA A 193 11.19 -17.79 -43.16
N VAL A 194 10.35 -18.38 -42.33
CA VAL A 194 10.37 -18.14 -40.87
C VAL A 194 10.66 -19.46 -40.17
N ILE A 195 11.74 -19.51 -39.38
CA ILE A 195 11.97 -20.61 -38.44
C ILE A 195 11.14 -20.34 -37.20
N GLU A 196 10.30 -21.29 -36.83
CA GLU A 196 9.73 -21.40 -35.49
C GLU A 196 10.56 -22.40 -34.71
N MET A 197 11.45 -21.92 -33.83
CA MET A 197 12.21 -22.78 -32.93
C MET A 197 11.51 -22.86 -31.58
N ARG A 198 11.33 -24.08 -31.06
CA ARG A 198 10.65 -24.36 -29.79
C ARG A 198 11.68 -24.64 -28.70
N LEU A 199 12.18 -23.58 -28.07
CA LEU A 199 13.09 -23.67 -26.93
C LEU A 199 12.29 -23.92 -25.64
N PRO A 200 12.96 -24.32 -24.53
CA PRO A 200 12.31 -24.44 -23.23
C PRO A 200 11.56 -23.13 -22.87
N SER A 201 10.30 -23.21 -22.45
CA SER A 201 9.58 -22.04 -21.93
C SER A 201 10.18 -21.61 -20.58
N PHE A 202 9.91 -20.37 -20.15
CA PHE A 202 10.32 -19.92 -18.82
C PHE A 202 9.87 -20.90 -17.73
N LYS A 203 8.60 -21.34 -17.79
CA LYS A 203 8.05 -22.37 -16.90
C LYS A 203 8.88 -23.66 -16.87
N SER A 204 9.34 -24.14 -18.02
CA SER A 204 10.15 -25.37 -18.07
C SER A 204 11.57 -25.21 -17.50
N LEU A 205 12.09 -23.97 -17.45
CA LEU A 205 13.36 -23.64 -16.80
C LEU A 205 13.22 -23.51 -15.27
N GLU A 206 12.02 -23.26 -14.76
CA GLU A 206 11.77 -23.15 -13.33
C GLU A 206 12.07 -24.49 -12.63
N GLY A 207 12.97 -24.45 -11.64
CA GLY A 207 13.44 -25.63 -10.91
C GLY A 207 14.83 -26.15 -11.34
N ASP A 208 15.40 -25.64 -12.44
CA ASP A 208 16.80 -25.85 -12.82
C ASP A 208 17.58 -24.53 -12.68
N ASP A 209 18.10 -24.26 -11.48
CA ASP A 209 18.85 -23.03 -11.17
C ASP A 209 20.07 -22.85 -12.10
N THR A 210 20.65 -23.93 -12.61
CA THR A 210 21.82 -23.85 -13.50
C THR A 210 21.39 -23.39 -14.90
N ALA A 211 20.30 -23.94 -15.44
CA ALA A 211 19.74 -23.47 -16.70
C ALA A 211 19.21 -22.04 -16.57
N MET A 212 18.52 -21.72 -15.47
CA MET A 212 17.97 -20.40 -15.26
C MET A 212 19.08 -19.33 -15.20
N THR A 213 20.14 -19.56 -14.43
CA THR A 213 21.29 -18.62 -14.37
C THR A 213 22.03 -18.51 -15.70
N PHE A 214 22.03 -19.56 -16.52
CA PHE A 214 22.64 -19.54 -17.86
C PHE A 214 21.85 -18.70 -18.87
N PHE A 215 20.51 -18.73 -18.82
CA PHE A 215 19.64 -18.04 -19.81
C PHE A 215 19.16 -16.64 -19.39
N THR A 216 19.61 -16.12 -18.24
CA THR A 216 19.23 -14.78 -17.77
C THR A 216 20.35 -13.74 -17.83
N VAL A 217 21.52 -14.12 -18.33
CA VAL A 217 22.59 -13.18 -18.63
C VAL A 217 22.21 -12.27 -19.82
N PRO A 218 22.85 -11.10 -20.00
CA PRO A 218 22.67 -10.28 -21.20
C PRO A 218 22.91 -11.08 -22.50
N ALA A 219 22.06 -10.86 -23.51
CA ALA A 219 22.21 -11.50 -24.82
C ALA A 219 23.56 -11.19 -25.49
N ASP A 220 24.11 -9.99 -25.28
CA ASP A 220 25.44 -9.55 -25.76
C ASP A 220 26.63 -10.38 -25.23
N ASP A 221 26.39 -11.26 -24.26
CA ASP A 221 27.39 -12.16 -23.71
C ASP A 221 27.46 -13.50 -24.46
N VAL A 222 26.53 -13.77 -25.39
CA VAL A 222 26.60 -14.92 -26.30
C VAL A 222 27.74 -14.73 -27.29
N GLN A 223 28.77 -15.58 -27.20
CA GLN A 223 29.95 -15.54 -28.06
C GLN A 223 29.76 -16.36 -29.34
N SER A 224 29.18 -17.55 -29.25
CA SER A 224 28.91 -18.40 -30.41
C SER A 224 27.71 -19.31 -30.20
N VAL A 225 27.04 -19.62 -31.31
CA VAL A 225 26.07 -20.70 -31.41
C VAL A 225 26.55 -21.64 -32.51
N ASP A 226 26.82 -22.89 -32.16
CA ASP A 226 27.47 -23.87 -33.03
C ASP A 226 26.55 -25.07 -33.25
N THR A 227 25.79 -25.06 -34.35
CA THR A 227 24.95 -26.19 -34.77
C THR A 227 25.79 -27.40 -35.16
N LYS A 228 25.68 -28.48 -34.37
CA LYS A 228 26.38 -29.74 -34.63
C LYS A 228 25.71 -30.50 -35.76
N PHE A 229 24.41 -30.78 -35.63
CA PHE A 229 23.62 -31.48 -36.63
C PHE A 229 22.14 -31.11 -36.54
N ILE A 230 21.43 -31.30 -37.66
CA ILE A 230 19.97 -31.16 -37.78
C ILE A 230 19.42 -32.50 -38.25
N SER A 231 18.64 -33.18 -37.41
CA SER A 231 18.10 -34.50 -37.69
C SER A 231 16.62 -34.48 -38.09
N GLY A 232 16.21 -35.55 -38.78
CA GLY A 232 14.82 -35.78 -39.17
C GLY A 232 13.94 -36.37 -38.08
N ASN A 233 14.55 -37.06 -37.10
CA ASN A 233 13.87 -37.64 -35.95
C ASN A 233 14.63 -37.33 -34.67
N LYS A 234 13.92 -37.31 -33.55
CA LYS A 234 14.48 -37.14 -32.22
C LYS A 234 15.45 -38.27 -31.86
N GLY A 235 16.59 -37.94 -31.26
CA GLY A 235 17.63 -38.89 -30.86
C GLY A 235 18.59 -39.31 -31.98
N ASP A 236 18.36 -38.88 -33.22
CA ASP A 236 19.31 -39.08 -34.32
C ASP A 236 20.47 -38.09 -34.18
N ASN A 237 21.71 -38.59 -34.19
CA ASN A 237 22.93 -37.80 -33.97
C ASN A 237 23.65 -37.38 -35.26
N THR A 238 22.92 -37.28 -36.38
CA THR A 238 23.48 -36.98 -37.71
C THR A 238 22.57 -36.07 -38.50
N ASP A 239 23.16 -35.28 -39.40
CA ASP A 239 22.40 -34.43 -40.32
C ASP A 239 21.44 -35.23 -41.21
N ILE A 240 20.23 -34.71 -41.41
CA ILE A 240 19.30 -35.19 -42.43
C ILE A 240 19.95 -35.06 -43.81
N PRO A 241 19.95 -36.12 -44.64
CA PRO A 241 20.49 -36.02 -46.00
C PRO A 241 19.78 -34.92 -46.80
N GLN A 242 20.55 -34.10 -47.54
CA GLN A 242 20.00 -32.99 -48.34
C GLN A 242 18.89 -33.43 -49.31
N ALA A 243 18.98 -34.66 -49.84
CA ALA A 243 17.95 -35.24 -50.72
C ALA A 243 16.59 -35.46 -50.03
N ASP A 244 16.61 -35.66 -48.71
CA ASP A 244 15.43 -35.94 -47.90
C ASP A 244 14.93 -34.71 -47.12
N LEU A 245 15.76 -33.65 -46.99
CA LEU A 245 15.43 -32.40 -46.28
C LEU A 245 14.08 -31.81 -46.74
N GLY A 246 13.90 -31.69 -48.06
CA GLY A 246 12.66 -31.18 -48.65
C GLY A 246 11.43 -32.06 -48.41
N LYS A 247 11.55 -33.31 -47.91
CA LYS A 247 10.42 -34.10 -47.40
C LYS A 247 10.32 -34.03 -45.87
N GLY A 248 11.45 -34.02 -45.18
CA GLY A 248 11.56 -33.90 -43.73
C GLY A 248 10.91 -32.63 -43.20
N LEU A 249 11.10 -31.50 -43.89
CA LEU A 249 10.48 -30.19 -43.59
C LEU A 249 8.93 -30.14 -43.68
N ARG A 250 8.24 -31.27 -43.87
CA ARG A 250 6.77 -31.36 -43.68
C ARG A 250 6.38 -31.55 -42.22
N ASN A 251 7.32 -32.02 -41.39
CA ASN A 251 7.18 -32.22 -39.97
C ASN A 251 8.27 -31.42 -39.24
N PRO A 252 8.18 -31.24 -37.91
CA PRO A 252 9.26 -30.68 -37.12
C PRO A 252 10.58 -31.43 -37.35
N LEU A 253 11.67 -30.69 -37.49
CA LEU A 253 13.04 -31.21 -37.47
C LEU A 253 13.68 -30.90 -36.12
N PHE A 254 14.80 -31.55 -35.81
CA PHE A 254 15.47 -31.40 -34.51
C PHE A 254 16.89 -30.87 -34.69
N ALA A 255 17.24 -29.80 -33.99
CA ALA A 255 18.57 -29.20 -34.02
C ALA A 255 19.32 -29.49 -32.72
N THR A 256 20.57 -29.94 -32.84
CA THR A 256 21.50 -30.04 -31.71
C THR A 256 22.63 -29.05 -31.89
N PHE A 257 22.78 -28.12 -30.95
CA PHE A 257 23.73 -27.01 -31.04
C PHE A 257 24.32 -26.65 -29.68
N ASN A 258 25.52 -26.08 -29.68
CA ASN A 258 26.17 -25.59 -28.47
C ASN A 258 26.07 -24.08 -28.39
N ILE A 259 25.72 -23.56 -27.21
CA ILE A 259 25.76 -22.13 -26.91
C ILE A 259 27.00 -21.88 -26.06
N THR A 260 27.85 -20.93 -26.47
CA THR A 260 29.05 -20.51 -25.71
C THR A 260 28.89 -19.05 -25.29
N LEU A 261 29.01 -18.79 -23.99
CA LEU A 261 29.07 -17.44 -23.42
C LEU A 261 30.52 -16.96 -23.32
N ASP A 262 30.74 -15.65 -23.44
CA ASP A 262 32.07 -15.04 -23.33
C ASP A 262 32.64 -15.17 -21.90
N PRO A 263 33.69 -15.99 -21.69
CA PRO A 263 34.28 -16.17 -20.37
C PRO A 263 35.00 -14.93 -19.82
N ALA A 264 35.30 -13.94 -20.66
CA ALA A 264 35.84 -12.67 -20.19
C ALA A 264 34.75 -11.78 -19.56
N LYS A 265 33.47 -12.00 -19.90
CA LYS A 265 32.34 -11.18 -19.42
C LYS A 265 31.56 -11.85 -18.30
N VAL A 266 31.36 -13.17 -18.38
CA VAL A 266 30.51 -13.93 -17.45
C VAL A 266 31.26 -15.14 -16.90
N THR A 267 31.10 -15.40 -15.61
CA THR A 267 31.57 -16.64 -14.97
C THR A 267 30.40 -17.29 -14.24
N LEU A 268 29.95 -18.45 -14.72
CA LEU A 268 28.82 -19.18 -14.15
C LEU A 268 29.26 -20.43 -13.38
N PRO A 269 28.56 -20.83 -12.30
CA PRO A 269 28.86 -22.06 -11.55
C PRO A 269 28.79 -23.34 -12.40
N GLY A 270 27.90 -23.39 -13.40
CA GLY A 270 27.71 -24.53 -14.31
C GLY A 270 28.62 -24.51 -15.55
N GLY A 271 29.53 -23.54 -15.66
CA GLY A 271 30.32 -23.30 -16.86
C GLY A 271 29.61 -22.42 -17.90
N ASN A 272 30.36 -22.03 -18.93
CA ASN A 272 29.93 -21.05 -19.93
C ASN A 272 29.48 -21.70 -21.25
N GLN A 273 29.23 -23.01 -21.25
CA GLN A 273 28.76 -23.74 -22.41
C GLN A 273 27.52 -24.55 -22.05
N LYS A 274 26.51 -24.53 -22.92
CA LYS A 274 25.30 -25.33 -22.80
C LYS A 274 25.02 -26.03 -24.12
N LEU A 275 24.98 -27.35 -24.08
CA LEU A 275 24.50 -28.16 -25.18
C LEU A 275 22.97 -28.18 -25.16
N MET A 276 22.37 -27.79 -26.28
CA MET A 276 20.95 -27.92 -26.55
C MET A 276 20.77 -29.15 -27.45
N GLU A 277 20.09 -30.17 -26.94
CA GLU A 277 19.89 -31.44 -27.63
C GLU A 277 18.47 -31.54 -28.18
N ASP A 278 18.35 -31.99 -29.43
CA ASP A 278 17.07 -32.27 -30.10
C ASP A 278 16.03 -31.14 -29.97
N VAL A 279 16.44 -29.88 -30.17
CA VAL A 279 15.52 -28.74 -30.11
C VAL A 279 14.61 -28.76 -31.35
N PRO A 280 13.29 -28.90 -31.19
CA PRO A 280 12.38 -28.98 -32.33
C PRO A 280 12.22 -27.62 -33.00
N PHE A 281 12.15 -27.62 -34.33
CA PHE A 281 11.82 -26.43 -35.10
C PHE A 281 11.01 -26.77 -36.36
N THR A 282 10.19 -25.83 -36.79
CA THR A 282 9.42 -25.90 -38.04
C THR A 282 9.76 -24.69 -38.91
N ILE A 283 9.82 -24.86 -40.24
CA ILE A 283 10.04 -23.75 -41.16
C ILE A 283 8.78 -23.46 -41.96
N TRP A 284 8.32 -22.22 -41.90
CA TRP A 284 7.18 -21.71 -42.65
C TRP A 284 7.66 -21.08 -43.96
N PHE A 285 7.24 -21.66 -45.08
CA PHE A 285 7.61 -21.22 -46.44
C PHE A 285 6.47 -20.47 -47.13
N ASN A 286 6.84 -19.60 -48.08
CA ASN A 286 5.90 -18.92 -48.97
C ASN A 286 5.35 -19.86 -50.06
N SER A 287 6.16 -20.83 -50.52
CA SER A 287 5.75 -21.82 -51.52
C SER A 287 6.34 -23.23 -51.28
N ASP A 288 5.74 -24.25 -51.89
CA ASP A 288 6.32 -25.61 -51.88
C ASP A 288 7.62 -25.71 -52.70
N GLY A 289 7.86 -24.75 -53.61
CA GLY A 289 9.11 -24.63 -54.35
C GLY A 289 10.27 -24.22 -53.44
N ASP A 290 10.05 -23.17 -52.63
CA ASP A 290 11.02 -22.67 -51.65
C ASP A 290 11.46 -23.76 -50.67
N ARG A 291 10.50 -24.56 -50.19
CA ARG A 291 10.75 -25.70 -49.28
C ARG A 291 11.65 -26.78 -49.88
N LYS A 292 11.61 -26.97 -51.20
CA LYS A 292 12.46 -27.95 -51.90
C LYS A 292 13.83 -27.38 -52.26
N ALA A 293 13.94 -26.06 -52.37
CA ALA A 293 15.15 -25.37 -52.78
C ALA A 293 16.14 -25.11 -51.62
N ILE A 294 15.63 -24.94 -50.40
CA ILE A 294 16.45 -24.63 -49.22
C ILE A 294 17.57 -25.65 -48.97
N GLN A 295 18.75 -25.15 -48.60
CA GLN A 295 19.89 -25.99 -48.22
C GLN A 295 20.00 -26.12 -46.71
N LEU A 296 20.54 -27.25 -46.25
CA LEU A 296 20.79 -27.47 -44.83
C LEU A 296 21.72 -26.40 -44.22
N ALA A 297 22.67 -25.90 -45.02
CA ALA A 297 23.58 -24.84 -44.62
C ALA A 297 22.85 -23.53 -44.29
N ASP A 298 21.81 -23.17 -45.05
CA ASP A 298 21.02 -21.95 -44.81
C ASP A 298 20.34 -22.02 -43.43
N ILE A 299 19.82 -23.20 -43.06
CA ILE A 299 19.19 -23.42 -41.76
C ILE A 299 20.23 -23.31 -40.64
N LYS A 300 21.41 -23.92 -40.80
CA LYS A 300 22.50 -23.81 -39.81
C LYS A 300 22.97 -22.36 -39.64
N THR A 301 23.07 -21.59 -40.71
CA THR A 301 23.42 -20.17 -40.65
C THR A 301 22.37 -19.36 -39.89
N ALA A 302 21.08 -19.61 -40.12
CA ALA A 302 20.01 -18.95 -39.38
C ALA A 302 20.00 -19.29 -37.88
N ILE A 303 20.28 -20.56 -37.51
CA ILE A 303 20.37 -20.96 -36.09
C ILE A 303 21.61 -20.38 -35.41
N ASN A 304 22.73 -20.30 -36.13
CA ASN A 304 24.00 -19.79 -35.62
C ASN A 304 24.05 -18.24 -35.58
N ASP A 305 23.00 -17.54 -35.99
CA ASP A 305 22.97 -16.07 -35.97
C ASP A 305 22.95 -15.54 -34.54
N ILE A 306 23.99 -14.76 -34.22
CA ILE A 306 24.19 -14.12 -32.91
C ILE A 306 23.91 -12.61 -32.93
N ALA A 307 23.39 -12.07 -34.04
CA ALA A 307 22.90 -10.70 -34.06
C ALA A 307 21.72 -10.54 -33.09
N ASP A 308 21.40 -9.31 -32.68
CA ASP A 308 20.36 -9.01 -31.68
C ASP A 308 18.98 -9.63 -32.00
N GLN A 309 18.67 -9.89 -33.28
CA GLN A 309 17.42 -10.50 -33.74
C GLN A 309 17.54 -12.00 -34.07
N GLY A 310 18.73 -12.58 -33.83
CA GLY A 310 18.99 -14.01 -33.95
C GLY A 310 18.17 -14.82 -32.94
N ILE A 311 18.02 -16.12 -33.20
CA ILE A 311 17.14 -16.99 -32.41
C ILE A 311 17.56 -17.03 -30.93
N ILE A 312 18.86 -17.22 -30.67
CA ILE A 312 19.38 -17.39 -29.32
C ILE A 312 19.45 -16.06 -28.56
N PRO A 313 20.00 -14.96 -29.11
CA PRO A 313 19.94 -13.66 -28.43
C PRO A 313 18.52 -13.24 -28.02
N ASN A 314 17.54 -13.37 -28.92
CA ASN A 314 16.14 -13.06 -28.63
C ASN A 314 15.56 -13.98 -27.52
N TYR A 315 15.92 -15.27 -27.52
CA TYR A 315 15.54 -16.18 -26.44
C TYR A 315 16.10 -15.77 -25.07
N TYR A 316 17.33 -15.26 -25.01
CA TYR A 316 17.92 -14.74 -23.77
C TYR A 316 17.15 -13.51 -23.26
N ASP A 317 16.85 -12.56 -24.15
CA ASP A 317 16.06 -11.38 -23.80
C ASP A 317 14.66 -11.75 -23.31
N LYS A 318 14.01 -12.73 -23.97
CA LYS A 318 12.73 -13.31 -23.54
C LYS A 318 12.79 -13.88 -22.12
N VAL A 319 13.73 -14.78 -21.85
CA VAL A 319 13.86 -15.44 -20.54
C VAL A 319 14.21 -14.43 -19.44
N LYS A 320 15.08 -13.46 -19.75
CA LYS A 320 15.45 -12.38 -18.85
C LYS A 320 14.27 -11.46 -18.53
N ALA A 321 13.47 -11.08 -19.52
CA ALA A 321 12.27 -10.27 -19.31
C ALA A 321 11.26 -10.99 -18.39
N ALA A 322 10.97 -12.26 -18.65
CA ALA A 322 10.11 -13.09 -17.81
C ALA A 322 10.65 -13.22 -16.37
N ALA A 323 11.96 -13.42 -16.20
CA ALA A 323 12.61 -13.49 -14.89
C ALA A 323 12.43 -12.20 -14.07
N VAL A 324 12.57 -11.04 -14.72
CA VAL A 324 12.36 -9.73 -14.09
C VAL A 324 10.91 -9.58 -13.65
N ILE A 325 9.94 -9.97 -14.48
CA ILE A 325 8.51 -9.89 -14.14
C ILE A 325 8.19 -10.80 -12.94
N ILE A 326 8.62 -12.07 -12.95
CA ILE A 326 8.39 -12.99 -11.83
C ILE A 326 9.04 -12.49 -10.54
N LYS A 327 10.22 -11.88 -10.62
CA LYS A 327 10.84 -11.24 -9.46
C LYS A 327 9.96 -10.10 -8.92
N ASN A 328 9.49 -9.20 -9.79
CA ASN A 328 8.63 -8.08 -9.38
C ASN A 328 7.29 -8.56 -8.78
N VAL A 329 6.70 -9.63 -9.33
CA VAL A 329 5.49 -10.26 -8.79
C VAL A 329 5.78 -10.83 -7.39
N ARG A 330 6.90 -11.54 -7.21
CA ARG A 330 7.31 -12.07 -5.90
C ARG A 330 7.49 -10.95 -4.87
N ASP A 331 8.20 -9.89 -5.24
CA ASP A 331 8.44 -8.75 -4.36
C ASP A 331 7.12 -8.07 -3.97
N THR A 332 6.19 -7.92 -4.92
CA THR A 332 4.85 -7.34 -4.68
C THR A 332 4.00 -8.21 -3.75
N LEU A 333 3.99 -9.53 -3.96
CA LEU A 333 3.25 -10.49 -3.13
C LEU A 333 3.77 -10.55 -1.71
N MET A 334 5.10 -10.58 -1.54
CA MET A 334 5.73 -10.59 -0.23
C MET A 334 5.50 -9.28 0.53
N ALA A 335 5.43 -8.15 -0.18
CA ALA A 335 5.09 -6.85 0.39
C ALA A 335 3.63 -6.72 0.84
N HIS A 336 2.73 -7.64 0.45
CA HIS A 336 1.29 -7.61 0.78
C HIS A 336 0.79 -8.90 1.46
N ARG A 337 1.70 -9.79 1.87
CA ARG A 337 1.36 -11.09 2.46
C ARG A 337 0.49 -10.92 3.72
N ASN A 338 -0.53 -11.77 3.86
CA ASN A 338 -1.39 -11.78 5.06
C ASN A 338 -0.75 -12.58 6.22
N LEU A 339 -1.22 -12.31 7.44
CA LEU A 339 -0.81 -13.01 8.67
C LEU A 339 -1.13 -14.50 8.60
N CYS A 340 -0.14 -15.32 8.95
CA CYS A 340 -0.22 -16.78 8.95
C CYS A 340 -0.60 -17.36 7.58
N GLU A 341 -0.27 -16.65 6.50
CA GLU A 341 -0.42 -17.08 5.11
C GLU A 341 0.88 -16.85 4.34
N ASP A 342 1.20 -17.70 3.38
CA ASP A 342 2.45 -17.65 2.62
C ASP A 342 2.29 -18.30 1.24
N TYR A 343 3.27 -18.13 0.36
CA TYR A 343 3.23 -18.63 -1.01
C TYR A 343 4.16 -19.83 -1.14
N CYS A 344 3.62 -20.94 -1.63
CA CYS A 344 4.39 -22.14 -1.88
C CYS A 344 5.20 -22.03 -3.16
N THR A 345 4.51 -21.71 -4.27
CA THR A 345 5.12 -21.53 -5.57
C THR A 345 4.60 -20.27 -6.23
N ILE A 346 5.49 -19.56 -6.93
CA ILE A 346 5.15 -18.43 -7.80
C ILE A 346 5.79 -18.73 -9.13
N THR A 347 4.97 -19.13 -10.10
CA THR A 347 5.44 -19.71 -11.35
C THR A 347 4.73 -19.15 -12.56
N ALA A 348 5.37 -19.24 -13.72
CA ALA A 348 4.70 -18.93 -14.98
C ALA A 348 3.60 -19.96 -15.29
N VAL A 349 2.53 -19.53 -15.97
CA VAL A 349 1.54 -20.45 -16.52
C VAL A 349 2.11 -21.12 -17.77
N GLU A 350 1.86 -22.42 -17.92
CA GLU A 350 2.23 -23.13 -19.15
C GLU A 350 1.12 -22.94 -20.19
N THR A 351 1.50 -22.79 -21.47
CA THR A 351 0.56 -22.60 -22.57
C THR A 351 0.31 -23.89 -23.33
N GLU A 352 -0.93 -24.09 -23.77
CA GLU A 352 -1.31 -25.14 -24.72
C GLU A 352 -1.68 -24.52 -26.06
N ASP A 353 -0.89 -24.83 -27.10
CA ASP A 353 -1.11 -24.32 -28.45
C ASP A 353 -2.31 -25.02 -29.10
N VAL A 354 -3.33 -24.26 -29.49
CA VAL A 354 -4.52 -24.78 -30.17
C VAL A 354 -4.70 -24.07 -31.51
N ALA A 355 -4.67 -24.84 -32.59
CA ALA A 355 -4.98 -24.35 -33.92
C ALA A 355 -6.48 -24.47 -34.24
N VAL A 356 -7.00 -23.50 -34.98
CA VAL A 356 -8.37 -23.52 -35.50
C VAL A 356 -8.34 -23.73 -37.01
N CYS A 357 -9.07 -24.73 -37.47
CA CYS A 357 -9.30 -24.96 -38.89
C CYS A 357 -10.79 -24.77 -39.19
N ALA A 358 -11.13 -23.91 -40.15
CA ALA A 358 -12.52 -23.72 -40.59
C ALA A 358 -12.59 -23.15 -42.02
N ASP A 359 -13.71 -23.40 -42.68
CA ASP A 359 -14.05 -22.80 -43.96
C ASP A 359 -15.06 -21.66 -43.71
N LEU A 360 -14.81 -20.47 -44.29
CA LEU A 360 -15.67 -19.30 -44.14
C LEU A 360 -16.28 -18.92 -45.49
N ASP A 361 -17.60 -18.92 -45.59
CA ASP A 361 -18.30 -18.25 -46.70
C ASP A 361 -18.48 -16.78 -46.32
N VAL A 362 -17.93 -15.88 -47.11
CA VAL A 362 -18.03 -14.43 -46.88
C VAL A 362 -18.74 -13.73 -48.03
N SER A 363 -19.29 -12.55 -47.74
CA SER A 363 -19.92 -11.72 -48.77
C SER A 363 -18.90 -11.28 -49.84
N PRO A 364 -19.32 -11.11 -51.11
CA PRO A 364 -18.41 -10.71 -52.18
C PRO A 364 -17.64 -9.41 -51.91
N GLU A 365 -18.29 -8.46 -51.23
CA GLU A 365 -17.78 -7.13 -50.87
C GLU A 365 -16.87 -7.11 -49.64
N SER A 366 -16.84 -8.17 -48.83
CA SER A 366 -16.01 -8.23 -47.63
C SER A 366 -14.52 -8.21 -47.95
N ASP A 367 -13.74 -7.46 -47.18
CA ASP A 367 -12.29 -7.58 -47.13
C ASP A 367 -11.92 -8.89 -46.40
N ILE A 368 -11.10 -9.73 -47.03
CA ILE A 368 -10.80 -11.08 -46.52
C ILE A 368 -9.85 -10.98 -45.33
N GLU A 369 -8.82 -10.16 -45.48
CA GLU A 369 -7.78 -9.89 -44.50
C GLU A 369 -8.40 -9.27 -43.24
N GLN A 370 -9.33 -8.32 -43.40
CA GLN A 370 -10.07 -7.73 -42.28
C GLN A 370 -10.94 -8.76 -41.55
N VAL A 371 -11.71 -9.59 -42.27
CA VAL A 371 -12.57 -10.61 -41.65
C VAL A 371 -11.74 -11.65 -40.89
N LEU A 372 -10.63 -12.10 -41.49
CA LEU A 372 -9.74 -13.07 -40.85
C LEU A 372 -8.99 -12.47 -39.66
N ALA A 373 -8.51 -11.23 -39.75
CA ALA A 373 -7.87 -10.55 -38.63
C ALA A 373 -8.84 -10.41 -37.44
N GLN A 374 -10.09 -10.02 -37.71
CA GLN A 374 -11.14 -9.96 -36.69
C GLN A 374 -11.44 -11.34 -36.10
N ALA A 375 -11.48 -12.39 -36.93
CA ALA A 375 -11.68 -13.77 -36.48
C ALA A 375 -10.56 -14.24 -35.55
N TYR A 376 -9.29 -14.04 -35.94
CA TYR A 376 -8.15 -14.39 -35.10
C TYR A 376 -8.18 -13.64 -33.77
N PHE A 377 -8.42 -12.32 -33.78
CA PHE A 377 -8.51 -11.53 -32.55
C PHE A 377 -9.62 -12.03 -31.63
N LEU A 378 -10.84 -12.23 -32.14
CA LEU A 378 -11.96 -12.66 -31.29
C LEU A 378 -11.83 -14.09 -30.75
N ILE A 379 -11.22 -15.00 -31.53
CA ILE A 379 -10.90 -16.34 -31.06
C ILE A 379 -9.83 -16.28 -29.96
N ASP A 380 -8.81 -15.44 -30.13
CA ASP A 380 -7.76 -15.23 -29.12
C ASP A 380 -8.37 -14.68 -27.82
N GLN A 381 -9.27 -13.69 -27.90
CA GLN A 381 -10.03 -13.18 -26.76
C GLN A 381 -10.97 -14.22 -26.12
N TYR A 382 -11.44 -15.23 -26.88
CA TYR A 382 -12.18 -16.34 -26.30
C TYR A 382 -11.26 -17.34 -25.58
N PHE A 383 -10.03 -17.54 -26.04
CA PHE A 383 -9.06 -18.46 -25.41
C PHE A 383 -8.41 -17.83 -24.17
N SER A 384 -7.88 -16.61 -24.30
CA SER A 384 -7.20 -15.83 -23.26
C SER A 384 -7.73 -14.39 -23.29
N PRO A 385 -8.89 -14.12 -22.64
CA PRO A 385 -9.46 -12.78 -22.58
C PRO A 385 -8.52 -11.78 -21.88
N ASP A 386 -8.43 -10.56 -22.40
CA ASP A 386 -7.65 -9.50 -21.78
C ASP A 386 -8.36 -8.90 -20.55
N VAL A 387 -7.58 -8.50 -19.55
CA VAL A 387 -8.09 -7.83 -18.34
C VAL A 387 -7.81 -6.33 -18.43
N ASP A 388 -8.86 -5.57 -18.74
CA ASP A 388 -8.75 -4.12 -18.93
C ASP A 388 -8.70 -3.32 -17.62
N PHE A 389 -7.98 -2.20 -17.66
CA PHE A 389 -8.04 -1.15 -16.67
C PHE A 389 -9.08 -0.08 -17.04
N TYR A 390 -9.70 0.52 -16.03
CA TYR A 390 -10.66 1.62 -16.14
C TYR A 390 -10.20 2.82 -15.31
N SER A 391 -10.48 4.02 -15.80
CA SER A 391 -10.27 5.25 -15.03
C SER A 391 -11.39 5.48 -14.01
N LEU A 392 -11.12 6.32 -13.01
CA LEU A 392 -12.12 6.74 -12.02
C LEU A 392 -13.39 7.33 -12.69
N ALA A 393 -13.21 8.17 -13.72
CA ALA A 393 -14.32 8.81 -14.42
C ALA A 393 -15.22 7.80 -15.15
N GLU A 394 -14.63 6.75 -15.74
CA GLU A 394 -15.39 5.68 -16.40
C GLU A 394 -16.17 4.84 -15.40
N MET A 395 -15.56 4.52 -14.26
CA MET A 395 -16.23 3.75 -13.19
C MET A 395 -17.43 4.53 -12.62
N VAL A 396 -17.27 5.82 -12.32
CA VAL A 396 -18.37 6.68 -11.86
C VAL A 396 -19.45 6.80 -12.94
N LYS A 397 -19.07 6.98 -14.22
CA LYS A 397 -20.04 7.03 -15.32
C LYS A 397 -20.79 5.70 -15.51
N ALA A 398 -20.15 4.58 -15.20
CA ALA A 398 -20.76 3.26 -15.21
C ALA A 398 -21.70 3.00 -14.01
N GLY A 399 -21.79 3.94 -13.06
CA GLY A 399 -22.74 3.90 -11.94
C GLY A 399 -22.18 3.30 -10.66
N PHE A 400 -20.88 3.00 -10.57
CA PHE A 400 -20.26 2.52 -9.35
C PHE A 400 -20.13 3.65 -8.31
N SER A 401 -20.40 3.33 -7.05
CA SER A 401 -20.16 4.26 -5.94
C SER A 401 -18.68 4.35 -5.60
N VAL A 402 -18.27 5.40 -4.86
CA VAL A 402 -16.86 5.59 -4.48
C VAL A 402 -16.37 4.43 -3.61
N ASP A 403 -17.18 3.94 -2.69
CA ASP A 403 -16.84 2.79 -1.84
C ASP A 403 -16.70 1.49 -2.64
N GLU A 404 -17.50 1.27 -3.69
CA GLU A 404 -17.34 0.11 -4.59
C GLU A 404 -16.05 0.20 -5.42
N ILE A 405 -15.70 1.39 -5.91
CA ILE A 405 -14.54 1.62 -6.76
C ILE A 405 -13.22 1.37 -6.00
N PHE A 406 -13.14 1.86 -4.76
CA PHE A 406 -11.94 1.74 -3.93
C PHE A 406 -11.96 0.49 -3.03
N ASN A 407 -12.89 -0.45 -3.25
CA ASN A 407 -12.92 -1.71 -2.53
C ASN A 407 -11.81 -2.66 -3.01
N GLY A 408 -10.93 -3.06 -2.10
CA GLY A 408 -9.78 -3.92 -2.37
C GLY A 408 -8.46 -3.15 -2.39
N PRO A 409 -7.42 -3.69 -3.06
CA PRO A 409 -6.08 -3.13 -3.02
C PRO A 409 -5.96 -1.82 -3.80
N ALA A 410 -5.11 -0.93 -3.29
CA ALA A 410 -4.73 0.28 -4.01
C ALA A 410 -3.88 -0.06 -5.24
N LEU A 411 -4.48 0.05 -6.43
CA LEU A 411 -3.79 -0.15 -7.70
C LEU A 411 -3.14 1.15 -8.20
N ASN A 412 -2.09 1.01 -9.01
CA ASN A 412 -1.41 2.14 -9.65
C ASN A 412 -1.97 2.45 -11.04
N SER A 413 -2.48 1.43 -11.75
CA SER A 413 -2.79 1.49 -13.19
C SER A 413 -4.26 1.72 -13.54
N GLY A 414 -5.12 2.03 -12.56
CA GLY A 414 -6.57 2.15 -12.75
C GLY A 414 -7.35 1.16 -11.88
N PHE A 415 -8.58 0.85 -12.30
CA PHE A 415 -9.47 -0.09 -11.62
C PHE A 415 -9.77 -1.30 -12.49
N ILE A 416 -9.92 -2.47 -11.87
CA ILE A 416 -10.25 -3.74 -12.55
C ILE A 416 -11.59 -4.25 -11.99
N LYS A 417 -12.51 -4.65 -12.87
CA LYS A 417 -13.82 -5.18 -12.48
C LYS A 417 -13.74 -6.68 -12.20
N ASP A 418 -14.43 -7.14 -11.17
CA ASP A 418 -14.45 -8.56 -10.78
C ASP A 418 -15.06 -9.47 -11.85
N GLU A 419 -16.05 -8.98 -12.60
CA GLU A 419 -16.68 -9.71 -13.70
C GLU A 419 -15.68 -10.13 -14.79
N GLN A 420 -14.68 -9.28 -15.08
CA GLN A 420 -13.64 -9.59 -16.06
C GLN A 420 -12.67 -10.64 -15.56
N LEU A 421 -12.33 -10.60 -14.26
CA LEU A 421 -11.51 -11.64 -13.65
C LEU A 421 -12.22 -12.99 -13.70
N LEU A 422 -13.53 -13.04 -13.45
CA LEU A 422 -14.32 -14.26 -13.60
C LEU A 422 -14.34 -14.78 -15.04
N ALA A 423 -14.44 -13.89 -16.04
CA ALA A 423 -14.39 -14.27 -17.45
C ALA A 423 -13.01 -14.80 -17.88
N ALA A 424 -11.93 -14.25 -17.32
CA ALA A 424 -10.55 -14.61 -17.65
C ALA A 424 -9.97 -15.73 -16.76
N GLN A 425 -10.80 -16.65 -16.25
CA GLN A 425 -10.32 -17.84 -15.54
C GLN A 425 -9.69 -18.86 -16.50
N LEU A 426 -8.78 -19.70 -15.99
CA LEU A 426 -8.21 -20.80 -16.77
C LEU A 426 -9.33 -21.74 -17.23
N LYS A 427 -9.49 -21.87 -18.55
CA LYS A 427 -10.50 -22.75 -19.13
C LYS A 427 -10.06 -24.20 -19.04
N THR A 428 -11.00 -25.08 -18.71
CA THR A 428 -10.79 -26.54 -18.73
C THR A 428 -11.25 -27.16 -20.05
N GLU A 429 -12.05 -26.46 -20.83
CA GLU A 429 -12.60 -26.91 -22.11
C GLU A 429 -12.86 -25.73 -23.05
N LEU A 430 -12.72 -25.98 -24.35
CA LEU A 430 -13.03 -25.04 -25.43
C LEU A 430 -14.16 -25.61 -26.27
N HIS A 431 -15.25 -24.82 -26.42
CA HIS A 431 -16.43 -25.23 -27.15
C HIS A 431 -16.43 -24.62 -28.55
N THR A 432 -16.51 -25.47 -29.56
CA THR A 432 -16.62 -25.03 -30.96
C THR A 432 -17.89 -24.23 -31.23
N SER A 433 -18.99 -24.50 -30.50
CA SER A 433 -20.25 -23.76 -30.61
C SER A 433 -20.10 -22.27 -30.31
N ASP A 434 -19.25 -21.93 -29.33
CA ASP A 434 -18.98 -20.55 -28.96
C ASP A 434 -18.19 -19.86 -30.08
N ILE A 435 -17.21 -20.55 -30.66
CA ILE A 435 -16.43 -20.04 -31.78
C ILE A 435 -17.30 -19.88 -33.03
N TYR A 436 -18.23 -20.82 -33.31
CA TYR A 436 -19.24 -20.64 -34.36
C TYR A 436 -20.03 -19.36 -34.16
N ALA A 437 -20.53 -19.11 -32.94
CA ALA A 437 -21.27 -17.90 -32.63
C ALA A 437 -20.42 -16.63 -32.80
N ILE A 438 -19.16 -16.66 -32.35
CA ILE A 438 -18.20 -15.56 -32.51
C ILE A 438 -17.97 -15.25 -33.99
N LEU A 439 -17.65 -16.26 -34.79
CA LEU A 439 -17.35 -16.10 -36.22
C LEU A 439 -18.57 -15.63 -37.02
N MET A 440 -19.76 -16.17 -36.74
CA MET A 440 -21.00 -15.77 -37.41
C MET A 440 -21.44 -14.34 -37.10
N ASN A 441 -20.95 -13.74 -36.01
CA ASN A 441 -21.23 -12.35 -35.64
C ASN A 441 -20.28 -11.35 -36.32
N ILE A 442 -19.24 -11.82 -37.04
CA ILE A 442 -18.32 -10.94 -37.76
C ILE A 442 -19.04 -10.41 -39.01
N PRO A 443 -19.13 -9.08 -39.21
CA PRO A 443 -19.74 -8.50 -40.39
C PRO A 443 -19.12 -9.04 -41.67
N GLY A 444 -19.97 -9.59 -42.54
CA GLY A 444 -19.55 -10.17 -43.82
C GLY A 444 -19.41 -11.69 -43.85
N VAL A 445 -19.43 -12.38 -42.70
CA VAL A 445 -19.48 -13.86 -42.65
C VAL A 445 -20.92 -14.33 -42.88
N LEU A 446 -21.10 -15.19 -43.89
CA LEU A 446 -22.40 -15.76 -44.27
C LEU A 446 -22.60 -17.17 -43.70
N ALA A 447 -21.53 -17.97 -43.64
CA ALA A 447 -21.54 -19.30 -43.04
C ALA A 447 -20.13 -19.72 -42.61
N VAL A 448 -20.07 -20.59 -41.60
CA VAL A 448 -18.85 -21.28 -41.15
C VAL A 448 -19.06 -22.77 -41.37
N ARG A 449 -18.11 -23.47 -41.99
CA ARG A 449 -18.19 -24.91 -42.24
C ARG A 449 -16.93 -25.61 -41.72
N GLY A 450 -17.10 -26.84 -41.23
CA GLY A 450 -15.97 -27.73 -40.93
C GLY A 450 -15.01 -27.21 -39.85
N LEU A 451 -15.51 -26.56 -38.80
CA LEU A 451 -14.68 -26.07 -37.69
C LEU A 451 -14.11 -27.23 -36.87
N ILE A 452 -12.79 -27.29 -36.74
CA ILE A 452 -12.06 -28.27 -35.93
C ILE A 452 -10.99 -27.54 -35.10
N LEU A 453 -10.91 -27.88 -33.81
CA LEU A 453 -9.83 -27.46 -32.93
C LEU A 453 -8.76 -28.55 -32.89
N SER A 454 -7.48 -28.19 -32.97
CA SER A 454 -6.39 -29.16 -32.93
C SER A 454 -5.27 -28.69 -32.00
N PRO A 455 -5.00 -29.40 -30.89
CA PRO A 455 -3.88 -29.06 -30.03
C PRO A 455 -2.56 -29.48 -30.68
N TYR A 456 -1.47 -28.86 -30.24
CA TYR A 456 -0.11 -29.17 -30.65
C TYR A 456 0.72 -29.59 -29.44
N ASP A 457 1.58 -30.60 -29.62
CA ASP A 457 2.53 -30.99 -28.57
C ASP A 457 3.73 -30.04 -28.49
N SER A 458 4.59 -30.25 -27.50
CA SER A 458 5.80 -29.43 -27.29
C SER A 458 6.81 -29.53 -28.44
N GLU A 459 6.75 -30.58 -29.25
CA GLU A 459 7.61 -30.78 -30.43
C GLU A 459 7.04 -30.10 -31.69
N GLY A 460 5.79 -29.64 -31.64
CA GLY A 460 5.12 -28.99 -32.76
C GLY A 460 4.37 -29.95 -33.68
N HIS A 461 4.11 -31.19 -33.24
CA HIS A 461 3.22 -32.09 -33.96
C HIS A 461 1.77 -31.73 -33.67
N ARG A 462 0.97 -31.73 -34.74
CA ARG A 462 -0.48 -31.58 -34.63
C ARG A 462 -1.08 -32.87 -34.07
N LEU A 463 -1.75 -32.77 -32.95
CA LEU A 463 -2.49 -33.87 -32.34
C LEU A 463 -3.88 -34.02 -32.99
N LYS A 464 -4.62 -35.06 -32.59
CA LYS A 464 -5.95 -35.34 -33.10
C LYS A 464 -6.88 -34.14 -32.85
N GLY A 465 -7.51 -33.65 -33.91
CA GLY A 465 -8.47 -32.56 -33.81
C GLY A 465 -9.82 -33.02 -33.26
N GLU A 466 -10.48 -32.14 -32.52
CA GLU A 466 -11.79 -32.34 -31.93
C GLU A 466 -12.81 -31.36 -32.56
N ALA A 467 -13.97 -31.90 -32.94
CA ALA A 467 -14.98 -31.17 -33.73
C ALA A 467 -16.03 -30.44 -32.87
N TRP A 468 -16.11 -30.74 -31.57
CA TRP A 468 -17.17 -30.24 -30.70
C TRP A 468 -16.63 -29.56 -29.45
N VAL A 469 -15.84 -30.30 -28.67
CA VAL A 469 -15.26 -29.83 -27.41
C VAL A 469 -13.82 -30.31 -27.34
N LEU A 470 -12.90 -29.41 -27.06
CA LEU A 470 -11.50 -29.72 -26.81
C LEU A 470 -11.20 -29.54 -25.31
N PRO A 471 -10.85 -30.60 -24.56
CA PRO A 471 -10.38 -30.43 -23.19
C PRO A 471 -9.01 -29.74 -23.20
N VAL A 472 -8.80 -28.82 -22.26
CA VAL A 472 -7.52 -28.15 -22.00
C VAL A 472 -6.86 -28.82 -20.80
N GLU A 473 -5.56 -29.05 -20.87
CA GLU A 473 -4.84 -29.68 -19.77
C GLU A 473 -4.98 -28.86 -18.46
N PRO A 474 -5.30 -29.50 -17.31
CA PRO A 474 -5.54 -28.78 -16.07
C PRO A 474 -4.38 -27.85 -15.69
N GLY A 475 -4.68 -26.56 -15.57
CA GLY A 475 -3.72 -25.56 -15.14
C GLY A 475 -2.82 -25.01 -16.26
N LYS A 476 -3.08 -25.33 -17.53
CA LYS A 476 -2.51 -24.67 -18.70
C LYS A 476 -3.45 -23.61 -19.25
N GLN A 477 -2.89 -22.62 -19.93
CA GLN A 477 -3.63 -21.57 -20.63
C GLN A 477 -3.68 -21.91 -22.13
N ALA A 478 -4.87 -22.07 -22.69
CA ALA A 478 -5.03 -22.25 -24.12
C ALA A 478 -4.58 -20.98 -24.86
N ARG A 479 -3.80 -21.14 -25.93
CA ARG A 479 -3.32 -20.05 -26.79
C ARG A 479 -3.59 -20.36 -28.25
N LEU A 480 -4.06 -19.35 -28.98
CA LEU A 480 -4.40 -19.50 -30.39
C LEU A 480 -3.12 -19.61 -31.22
N TYR A 481 -2.92 -20.77 -31.84
CA TYR A 481 -1.76 -21.00 -32.69
C TYR A 481 -2.05 -20.57 -34.14
N ILE A 482 -1.81 -19.29 -34.44
CA ILE A 482 -2.13 -18.68 -35.75
C ILE A 482 -1.41 -19.39 -36.90
N ASN A 483 -0.10 -19.67 -36.79
CA ASN A 483 0.66 -20.31 -37.86
C ASN A 483 0.18 -21.74 -38.16
N GLY A 484 -0.30 -22.46 -37.14
CA GLY A 484 -0.91 -23.79 -37.30
C GLY A 484 -2.37 -23.75 -37.76
N SER A 485 -3.05 -22.61 -37.62
CA SER A 485 -4.45 -22.42 -37.98
C SER A 485 -4.62 -22.28 -39.50
N LYS A 486 -5.79 -22.73 -40.00
CA LYS A 486 -6.09 -22.70 -41.44
C LYS A 486 -7.52 -22.28 -41.67
N PHE A 487 -7.69 -21.10 -42.25
CA PHE A 487 -8.96 -20.62 -42.75
C PHE A 487 -8.97 -20.63 -44.28
N LEU A 488 -9.98 -21.30 -44.85
CA LEU A 488 -10.25 -21.24 -46.29
C LEU A 488 -11.47 -20.34 -46.49
N VAL A 489 -11.28 -19.22 -47.19
CA VAL A 489 -12.34 -18.23 -47.39
C VAL A 489 -12.94 -18.41 -48.78
N PHE A 490 -14.27 -18.43 -48.86
CA PHE A 490 -15.02 -18.59 -50.09
C PHE A 490 -15.85 -17.34 -50.38
N LYS A 491 -15.75 -16.83 -51.61
CA LYS A 491 -16.66 -15.82 -52.15
C LYS A 491 -17.40 -16.40 -53.34
N ASN A 492 -18.73 -16.47 -53.27
CA ASN A 492 -19.57 -17.11 -54.29
C ASN A 492 -19.12 -18.55 -54.64
N GLY A 493 -18.60 -19.30 -53.65
CA GLY A 493 -18.09 -20.66 -53.83
C GLY A 493 -16.69 -20.78 -54.45
N LEU A 494 -15.99 -19.68 -54.70
CA LEU A 494 -14.60 -19.67 -55.15
C LEU A 494 -13.65 -19.47 -53.95
N PRO A 495 -12.60 -20.29 -53.79
CA PRO A 495 -11.65 -20.15 -52.69
C PRO A 495 -10.67 -19.00 -52.93
N PHE A 496 -10.41 -18.22 -51.89
CA PHE A 496 -9.43 -17.15 -51.84
C PHE A 496 -8.47 -17.39 -50.68
N LEU A 497 -7.19 -17.07 -50.90
CA LEU A 497 -6.17 -17.08 -49.86
C LEU A 497 -5.83 -15.64 -49.50
N PRO A 498 -5.69 -15.31 -48.21
CA PRO A 498 -5.31 -13.97 -47.81
C PRO A 498 -3.85 -13.69 -48.16
N ASP A 499 -3.54 -12.42 -48.40
CA ASP A 499 -2.16 -11.96 -48.30
C ASP A 499 -1.73 -11.99 -46.82
N LYS A 500 -0.71 -12.79 -46.51
CA LYS A 500 -0.26 -13.01 -45.13
C LYS A 500 0.35 -11.76 -44.50
N ALA A 501 1.03 -10.93 -45.28
CA ALA A 501 1.65 -9.72 -44.75
C ALA A 501 0.56 -8.70 -44.39
N GLU A 502 -0.38 -8.47 -45.31
CA GLU A 502 -1.52 -7.57 -45.07
C GLU A 502 -2.41 -8.06 -43.92
N LEU A 503 -2.67 -9.37 -43.84
CA LEU A 503 -3.42 -9.97 -42.73
C LEU A 503 -2.74 -9.74 -41.38
N ASN A 504 -1.42 -9.93 -41.28
CA ASN A 504 -0.68 -9.73 -40.04
C ASN A 504 -0.65 -8.25 -39.63
N ASP A 505 -0.44 -7.34 -40.58
CA ASP A 505 -0.49 -5.89 -40.33
C ASP A 505 -1.88 -5.47 -39.85
N THR A 506 -2.93 -5.97 -40.50
CA THR A 506 -4.32 -5.71 -40.11
C THR A 506 -4.64 -6.25 -38.72
N LEU A 507 -4.17 -7.46 -38.39
CA LEU A 507 -4.33 -8.05 -37.06
C LEU A 507 -3.63 -7.21 -35.99
N ASN A 508 -2.41 -6.72 -36.27
CA ASN A 508 -1.68 -5.85 -35.35
C ASN A 508 -2.40 -4.52 -35.13
N VAL A 509 -3.02 -3.93 -36.16
CA VAL A 509 -3.86 -2.73 -36.02
C VAL A 509 -5.10 -3.01 -35.17
N ILE A 510 -5.79 -4.14 -35.38
CA ILE A 510 -6.94 -4.52 -34.55
C ILE A 510 -6.53 -4.71 -33.10
N LYS A 511 -5.42 -5.42 -32.82
CA LYS A 511 -4.87 -5.55 -31.47
C LYS A 511 -4.56 -4.19 -30.87
N GLY A 512 -3.81 -3.34 -31.58
CA GLY A 512 -3.46 -1.99 -31.14
C GLY A 512 -4.65 -1.08 -30.80
N ASN A 513 -5.74 -1.17 -31.58
CA ASN A 513 -6.97 -0.40 -31.32
C ASN A 513 -7.77 -0.90 -30.11
N ASN A 514 -7.58 -2.16 -29.70
CA ASN A 514 -8.26 -2.76 -28.55
C ASN A 514 -7.40 -2.79 -27.28
N ILE A 515 -6.09 -2.54 -27.39
CA ILE A 515 -5.23 -2.39 -26.21
C ILE A 515 -5.68 -1.16 -25.42
N ARG A 516 -5.96 -1.36 -24.13
CA ARG A 516 -6.19 -0.27 -23.19
C ARG A 516 -4.92 0.08 -22.43
N PRO A 517 -4.54 1.37 -22.37
CA PRO A 517 -3.37 1.76 -21.60
C PRO A 517 -3.64 1.64 -20.10
N LYS A 518 -2.58 1.33 -19.35
CA LYS A 518 -2.53 1.49 -17.89
C LYS A 518 -2.59 2.99 -17.57
N PHE A 519 -3.53 3.40 -16.71
CA PHE A 519 -3.73 4.80 -16.33
C PHE A 519 -2.70 5.25 -15.29
N SER A 520 -2.41 6.55 -15.21
CA SER A 520 -1.49 7.04 -14.19
C SER A 520 -2.16 7.08 -12.81
N ALA A 521 -1.38 6.97 -11.74
CA ALA A 521 -1.90 7.03 -10.37
C ALA A 521 -2.63 8.36 -10.04
N GLY A 522 -2.26 9.46 -10.72
CA GLY A 522 -2.89 10.77 -10.53
C GLY A 522 -4.30 10.88 -11.13
N ASP A 523 -4.58 10.11 -12.17
CA ASP A 523 -5.89 10.08 -12.84
C ASP A 523 -6.96 9.33 -12.03
N ASN A 524 -6.52 8.65 -10.96
CA ASN A 524 -7.35 7.78 -10.10
C ASN A 524 -7.64 8.38 -8.71
N LEU A 525 -7.49 9.70 -8.57
CA LEU A 525 -7.74 10.42 -7.31
C LEU A 525 -8.97 11.32 -7.40
N ILE A 526 -9.78 11.30 -6.33
CA ILE A 526 -10.79 12.32 -6.12
C ILE A 526 -10.07 13.58 -5.60
N PRO A 527 -10.14 14.72 -6.29
CA PRO A 527 -9.43 15.93 -5.88
C PRO A 527 -10.01 16.48 -4.56
N VAL A 528 -9.12 16.91 -3.66
CA VAL A 528 -9.51 17.62 -2.43
C VAL A 528 -9.95 19.04 -2.82
N PRO A 529 -11.12 19.52 -2.36
CA PRO A 529 -11.57 20.87 -2.65
C PRO A 529 -10.59 21.93 -2.14
N VAL A 530 -10.30 22.94 -2.98
CA VAL A 530 -9.46 24.09 -2.60
C VAL A 530 -10.38 25.28 -2.32
N GLY A 531 -10.23 25.88 -1.13
CA GLY A 531 -10.96 27.08 -0.73
C GLY A 531 -10.22 28.38 -0.95
N SER A 532 -10.96 29.48 -0.85
CA SER A 532 -10.46 30.86 -0.87
C SER A 532 -10.32 31.37 0.56
N TYR A 533 -9.15 31.91 0.90
CA TYR A 533 -8.91 32.44 2.24
C TYR A 533 -9.59 33.81 2.45
N TYR A 534 -10.23 33.96 3.61
CA TYR A 534 -10.79 35.20 4.10
C TYR A 534 -10.21 35.54 5.47
N GLU A 535 -9.92 36.82 5.71
CA GLU A 535 -9.55 37.30 7.04
C GLU A 535 -10.82 37.45 7.88
N LEU A 536 -11.08 36.44 8.73
CA LEU A 536 -12.32 36.37 9.49
C LEU A 536 -12.25 37.17 10.80
N THR A 537 -11.05 37.48 11.31
CA THR A 537 -10.85 38.16 12.59
C THR A 537 -11.04 39.69 12.52
N ASP A 538 -11.08 40.27 11.31
CA ASP A 538 -11.24 41.71 11.13
C ASP A 538 -12.57 42.20 11.73
N TYR A 539 -12.50 43.14 12.67
CA TYR A 539 -13.64 43.56 13.48
C TYR A 539 -13.85 45.08 13.42
N TYR A 540 -15.06 45.49 13.01
CA TYR A 540 -15.48 46.88 13.02
C TYR A 540 -16.39 47.17 14.23
N PRO A 541 -15.97 48.04 15.18
CA PRO A 541 -16.72 48.26 16.42
C PRO A 541 -18.14 48.81 16.23
N VAL A 542 -19.10 48.28 16.98
CA VAL A 542 -20.52 48.69 16.94
C VAL A 542 -20.68 50.15 17.32
N GLN A 543 -19.91 50.61 18.31
CA GLN A 543 -19.90 52.01 18.74
C GLN A 543 -19.51 53.01 17.62
N TYR A 544 -18.81 52.57 16.56
CA TYR A 544 -18.45 53.42 15.43
C TYR A 544 -19.62 53.59 14.45
N SER A 545 -20.60 52.69 14.49
CA SER A 545 -21.86 52.77 13.73
C SER A 545 -22.90 53.67 14.41
N LEU A 546 -22.68 54.07 15.66
CA LEU A 546 -23.59 54.97 16.38
C LEU A 546 -23.45 56.43 15.91
N PRO A 547 -24.52 57.25 16.01
CA PRO A 547 -24.46 58.66 15.67
C PRO A 547 -23.38 59.42 16.46
N LEU A 548 -22.72 60.38 15.80
CA LEU A 548 -21.62 61.18 16.39
C LEU A 548 -21.98 61.88 17.70
N THR A 549 -23.28 62.17 17.94
CA THR A 549 -23.78 62.80 19.16
C THR A 549 -23.54 61.96 20.42
N TYR A 550 -23.40 60.64 20.28
CA TYR A 550 -23.12 59.71 21.38
C TYR A 550 -21.69 59.89 21.90
N GLY A 551 -20.76 60.34 21.05
CA GLY A 551 -19.38 60.66 21.43
C GLY A 551 -18.48 59.44 21.71
N VAL A 552 -18.92 58.24 21.34
CA VAL A 552 -18.19 56.96 21.51
C VAL A 552 -17.54 56.46 20.21
N GLY A 553 -17.88 57.08 19.08
CA GLY A 553 -17.32 56.76 17.76
C GLY A 553 -15.85 57.17 17.60
N TYR A 554 -15.24 56.82 16.46
CA TYR A 554 -13.83 57.10 16.15
C TYR A 554 -13.39 58.56 16.36
N PHE A 555 -14.24 59.52 15.97
CA PHE A 555 -13.97 60.95 16.13
C PHE A 555 -14.06 61.43 17.59
N GLY A 556 -14.74 60.69 18.46
CA GLY A 556 -14.93 61.00 19.86
C GLY A 556 -15.68 62.32 20.11
N LEU A 557 -15.47 62.89 21.30
CA LEU A 557 -16.02 64.20 21.67
C LEU A 557 -15.02 65.34 21.39
N PRO A 558 -15.48 66.55 21.06
CA PRO A 558 -14.62 67.74 20.95
C PRO A 558 -13.85 68.05 22.25
N GLN A 559 -12.64 68.60 22.16
CA GLN A 559 -11.79 68.83 23.35
C GLN A 559 -12.41 69.78 24.40
N ASN A 560 -13.27 70.71 23.97
CA ASN A 560 -13.91 71.73 24.78
C ASN A 560 -15.16 71.26 25.57
N VAL A 561 -15.55 69.99 25.47
CA VAL A 561 -16.69 69.45 26.23
C VAL A 561 -16.38 69.28 27.73
N THR A 562 -17.43 69.32 28.56
CA THR A 562 -17.31 69.21 30.02
C THR A 562 -16.76 67.84 30.45
N ASN A 563 -16.07 67.79 31.60
CA ASN A 563 -15.59 66.52 32.17
C ASN A 563 -16.74 65.53 32.44
N GLN A 564 -17.92 66.03 32.82
CA GLN A 564 -19.12 65.20 32.98
C GLN A 564 -19.52 64.54 31.66
N ARG A 565 -19.51 65.26 30.53
CA ARG A 565 -19.86 64.68 29.22
C ARG A 565 -18.82 63.65 28.77
N LYS A 566 -17.53 63.91 29.04
CA LYS A 566 -16.45 62.93 28.81
C LYS A 566 -16.67 61.65 29.63
N ALA A 567 -17.03 61.78 30.92
CA ALA A 567 -17.33 60.65 31.78
C ALA A 567 -18.56 59.85 31.32
N GLN A 568 -19.64 60.52 30.89
CA GLN A 568 -20.83 59.86 30.34
C GLN A 568 -20.53 59.07 29.05
N ALA A 569 -19.72 59.63 28.14
CA ALA A 569 -19.29 58.90 26.95
C ALA A 569 -18.44 57.68 27.31
N LYS A 570 -17.52 57.80 28.28
CA LYS A 570 -16.76 56.66 28.81
C LYS A 570 -17.66 55.60 29.45
N GLN A 571 -18.71 56.00 30.17
CA GLN A 571 -19.66 55.07 30.76
C GLN A 571 -20.45 54.30 29.69
N LEU A 572 -20.94 54.98 28.65
CA LEU A 572 -21.61 54.31 27.53
C LEU A 572 -20.65 53.36 26.80
N LYS A 573 -19.40 53.79 26.60
CA LYS A 573 -18.36 52.95 26.02
C LYS A 573 -18.12 51.68 26.83
N ALA A 574 -18.04 51.80 28.16
CA ALA A 574 -17.94 50.67 29.07
C ALA A 574 -19.13 49.71 28.94
N TYR A 575 -20.35 50.23 28.76
CA TYR A 575 -21.54 49.42 28.54
C TYR A 575 -21.49 48.67 27.21
N LEU A 576 -21.06 49.33 26.12
CA LEU A 576 -20.97 48.71 24.80
C LEU A 576 -19.89 47.63 24.73
N LEU A 577 -18.79 47.77 25.48
CA LEU A 577 -17.67 46.82 25.49
C LEU A 577 -18.09 45.36 25.73
N PHE A 578 -19.15 45.11 26.49
CA PHE A 578 -19.68 43.75 26.69
C PHE A 578 -20.10 43.11 25.35
N TYR A 579 -20.83 43.87 24.51
CA TYR A 579 -21.26 43.39 23.20
C TYR A 579 -20.10 43.32 22.21
N GLU A 580 -19.20 44.31 22.24
CA GLU A 580 -18.01 44.35 21.39
C GLU A 580 -17.17 43.08 21.60
N GLN A 581 -16.93 42.70 22.86
CA GLN A 581 -16.13 41.53 23.22
C GLN A 581 -16.78 40.21 22.77
N LEU A 582 -18.10 40.10 22.86
CA LEU A 582 -18.84 38.91 22.41
C LEU A 582 -18.76 38.75 20.88
N LEU A 583 -18.95 39.84 20.13
CA LEU A 583 -18.91 39.82 18.67
C LEU A 583 -17.50 39.51 18.15
N ALA A 584 -16.48 40.20 18.67
CA ALA A 584 -15.09 39.94 18.30
C ALA A 584 -14.65 38.51 18.70
N GLY A 585 -15.06 38.03 19.88
CA GLY A 585 -14.80 36.66 20.31
C GLY A 585 -15.44 35.59 19.41
N TYR A 586 -16.62 35.86 18.84
CA TYR A 586 -17.23 34.94 17.87
C TYR A 586 -16.43 34.87 16.57
N LEU A 587 -16.00 36.01 16.02
CA LEU A 587 -15.18 36.04 14.80
C LEU A 587 -13.85 35.32 14.99
N GLU A 588 -13.24 35.49 16.16
CA GLU A 588 -12.06 34.72 16.58
C GLU A 588 -12.37 33.22 16.67
N GLN A 589 -13.49 32.84 17.27
CA GLN A 589 -13.90 31.44 17.31
C GLN A 589 -14.12 30.84 15.91
N LEU A 590 -14.68 31.64 14.99
CA LEU A 590 -14.94 31.24 13.61
C LEU A 590 -13.63 31.04 12.82
N SER A 591 -12.64 31.94 12.98
CA SER A 591 -11.33 31.82 12.32
C SER A 591 -10.54 30.58 12.78
N HIS A 592 -10.84 30.10 13.98
CA HIS A 592 -10.21 28.94 14.62
C HIS A 592 -11.01 27.63 14.54
N VAL A 593 -12.08 27.56 13.71
CA VAL A 593 -12.83 26.30 13.50
C VAL A 593 -11.92 25.16 13.04
N LYS A 594 -10.94 25.45 12.18
CA LYS A 594 -9.92 24.48 11.73
C LYS A 594 -9.13 23.84 12.87
N ASP A 595 -8.85 24.61 13.93
CA ASP A 595 -8.05 24.13 15.06
C ASP A 595 -8.85 23.21 15.98
N LEU A 596 -10.18 23.35 16.01
CA LEU A 596 -11.05 22.46 16.79
C LEU A 596 -10.99 21.01 16.28
N PHE A 597 -10.89 20.85 14.96
CA PHE A 597 -10.80 19.55 14.27
C PHE A 597 -9.37 19.17 13.87
N SER A 598 -8.38 19.92 14.35
CA SER A 598 -6.97 19.67 14.10
C SER A 598 -6.50 18.41 14.84
N LEU A 599 -5.53 17.71 14.26
CA LEU A 599 -4.71 16.65 14.83
C LEU A 599 -3.39 17.17 15.41
N SER A 600 -3.20 18.49 15.52
CA SER A 600 -2.02 19.07 16.15
C SER A 600 -2.08 18.92 17.66
N THR A 601 -0.96 18.48 18.25
CA THR A 601 -0.76 18.41 19.70
C THR A 601 -0.45 19.78 20.31
N ALA A 602 -0.19 20.80 19.48
CA ALA A 602 0.05 22.17 19.93
C ALA A 602 -1.22 22.92 20.37
N ILE A 603 -2.40 22.39 20.03
CA ILE A 603 -3.68 22.99 20.42
C ILE A 603 -3.88 22.87 21.93
N ASN A 604 -3.93 24.01 22.62
CA ASN A 604 -4.05 24.11 24.07
C ASN A 604 -5.31 24.88 24.54
N LYS A 605 -6.19 25.26 23.61
CA LYS A 605 -7.46 25.93 23.87
C LYS A 605 -8.52 25.52 22.84
N THR A 606 -9.80 25.56 23.22
CA THR A 606 -10.93 25.34 22.29
C THR A 606 -11.92 26.50 22.24
N TYR A 607 -11.85 27.41 23.22
CA TYR A 607 -12.46 28.73 23.10
C TYR A 607 -11.40 29.75 22.78
N TYR A 608 -11.65 30.57 21.77
CA TYR A 608 -10.74 31.63 21.35
C TYR A 608 -11.33 32.98 21.71
N SER A 609 -10.47 33.88 22.20
CA SER A 609 -10.86 35.20 22.64
C SER A 609 -10.01 36.25 21.94
N HIS A 610 -10.64 37.34 21.53
CA HIS A 610 -10.00 38.44 20.82
C HIS A 610 -9.81 39.62 21.77
N LYS A 611 -8.58 40.04 22.02
CA LYS A 611 -8.34 41.22 22.87
C LYS A 611 -8.60 42.50 22.09
N LEU A 612 -9.54 43.29 22.58
CA LEU A 612 -9.79 44.64 22.07
C LEU A 612 -8.74 45.60 22.64
N ASP A 613 -7.99 46.27 21.76
CA ASP A 613 -6.96 47.25 22.12
C ASP A 613 -7.21 48.62 21.46
N ASN A 614 -6.29 49.58 21.69
CA ASN A 614 -6.40 50.93 21.16
C ASN A 614 -6.33 51.01 19.62
N SER A 615 -5.86 49.96 18.93
CA SER A 615 -5.83 49.91 17.46
C SER A 615 -7.23 49.65 16.88
N ILE A 616 -8.06 48.88 17.59
CA ILE A 616 -9.44 48.56 17.20
C ILE A 616 -10.38 49.63 17.76
N ILE A 617 -10.31 49.86 19.08
CA ILE A 617 -11.12 50.83 19.81
C ILE A 617 -10.23 51.90 20.40
N LYS A 618 -10.18 53.07 19.76
CA LYS A 618 -9.40 54.23 20.22
C LYS A 618 -9.77 54.58 21.67
N ASP A 619 -8.81 54.77 22.56
CA ASP A 619 -9.01 55.11 23.99
C ASP A 619 -9.79 54.02 24.78
N ILE A 620 -9.58 52.74 24.49
CA ILE A 620 -10.20 51.63 25.26
C ILE A 620 -9.51 51.43 26.62
N GLU A 621 -8.18 51.59 26.66
CA GLU A 621 -7.37 51.39 27.87
C GLU A 621 -7.72 52.38 28.99
N ASP A 622 -8.29 53.52 28.61
CA ASP A 622 -8.87 54.55 29.47
C ASP A 622 -10.12 54.09 30.24
N VAL A 623 -10.72 52.97 29.83
CA VAL A 623 -11.99 52.41 30.33
C VAL A 623 -11.77 51.03 30.94
N PHE A 624 -11.04 50.16 30.23
CA PHE A 624 -10.83 48.77 30.62
C PHE A 624 -9.48 48.27 30.08
N THR A 625 -8.74 47.54 30.92
CA THR A 625 -7.48 46.89 30.55
C THR A 625 -7.50 45.46 31.06
N ILE A 626 -7.25 44.51 30.17
CA ILE A 626 -7.06 43.09 30.49
C ILE A 626 -5.91 42.54 29.66
N SER A 627 -5.16 41.60 30.22
CA SER A 627 -4.16 40.86 29.44
C SER A 627 -4.87 39.78 28.59
N GLU A 628 -4.25 39.35 27.49
CA GLU A 628 -4.77 38.23 26.69
C GLU A 628 -4.87 36.95 27.51
N THR A 629 -3.89 36.71 28.38
CA THR A 629 -3.84 35.54 29.26
C THR A 629 -5.01 35.52 30.24
N ASP A 630 -5.32 36.67 30.86
CA ASP A 630 -6.44 36.77 31.79
C ASP A 630 -7.78 36.61 31.04
N LEU A 631 -7.93 37.26 29.88
CA LEU A 631 -9.14 37.12 29.04
C LEU A 631 -9.38 35.66 28.61
N GLN A 632 -8.32 34.97 28.21
CA GLN A 632 -8.37 33.56 27.85
C GLN A 632 -8.74 32.69 29.06
N SER A 633 -8.19 32.97 30.25
CA SER A 633 -8.48 32.22 31.48
C SER A 633 -9.93 32.37 31.95
N ILE A 634 -10.58 33.50 31.64
CA ILE A 634 -12.01 33.72 31.89
C ILE A 634 -12.86 32.92 30.88
N SER A 635 -12.40 32.85 29.64
CA SER A 635 -13.11 32.19 28.54
C SER A 635 -13.08 30.67 28.66
N GLU A 636 -11.95 30.10 29.10
CA GLU A 636 -11.77 28.65 29.20
C GLU A 636 -10.90 28.25 30.39
N SER A 637 -11.41 27.31 31.19
CA SER A 637 -10.63 26.63 32.21
C SER A 637 -9.98 25.35 31.65
N GLN A 638 -8.86 24.92 32.23
CA GLN A 638 -8.18 23.68 31.79
C GLN A 638 -9.12 22.45 31.73
N PRO A 639 -9.99 22.17 32.74
CA PRO A 639 -10.95 21.07 32.62
C PRO A 639 -11.94 21.22 31.46
N THR A 640 -12.36 22.46 31.16
CA THR A 640 -13.25 22.76 30.03
C THR A 640 -12.56 22.48 28.70
N PHE A 641 -11.29 22.87 28.57
CA PHE A 641 -10.46 22.54 27.42
C PHE A 641 -10.36 21.01 27.22
N LEU A 642 -9.96 20.28 28.27
CA LEU A 642 -9.76 18.84 28.21
C LEU A 642 -11.05 18.08 27.80
N ASP A 643 -12.21 18.45 28.37
CA ASP A 643 -13.51 17.88 28.01
C ASP A 643 -13.87 18.15 26.54
N ARG A 644 -13.81 19.43 26.13
CA ARG A 644 -14.20 19.83 24.77
C ARG A 644 -13.29 19.24 23.71
N ARG A 645 -11.97 19.27 23.95
CA ARG A 645 -10.98 18.71 23.03
C ARG A 645 -11.19 17.21 22.84
N ASN A 646 -11.43 16.46 23.92
CA ASN A 646 -11.77 15.03 23.83
C ASN A 646 -13.01 14.78 22.97
N ARG A 647 -14.08 15.58 23.15
CA ARG A 647 -15.31 15.43 22.37
C ARG A 647 -15.14 15.72 20.88
N PHE A 648 -14.30 16.70 20.52
CA PHE A 648 -13.95 16.94 19.11
C PHE A 648 -13.20 15.75 18.50
N LEU A 649 -12.25 15.18 19.23
CA LEU A 649 -11.51 14.00 18.79
C LEU A 649 -12.42 12.76 18.70
N ASP A 650 -13.33 12.56 19.65
CA ASP A 650 -14.33 11.48 19.60
C ASP A 650 -15.22 11.59 18.36
N HIS A 651 -15.61 12.82 17.99
CA HIS A 651 -16.36 13.06 16.77
C HIS A 651 -15.56 12.69 15.51
N LEU A 652 -14.25 12.99 15.47
CA LEU A 652 -13.38 12.61 14.36
C LEU A 652 -13.22 11.08 14.28
N MET A 653 -12.99 10.41 15.40
CA MET A 653 -12.87 8.95 15.47
C MET A 653 -14.14 8.23 15.05
N ALA A 654 -15.31 8.77 15.42
CA ALA A 654 -16.60 8.20 15.06
C ALA A 654 -16.81 8.10 13.53
N ARG A 655 -16.16 8.95 12.73
CA ARG A 655 -16.20 8.88 11.26
C ARG A 655 -15.57 7.61 10.71
N PHE A 656 -14.67 6.99 11.47
CA PHE A 656 -14.01 5.74 11.15
C PHE A 656 -14.60 4.55 11.92
N GLY A 657 -15.68 4.77 12.70
CA GLY A 657 -16.31 3.72 13.50
C GLY A 657 -15.55 3.33 14.77
N GLU A 658 -14.66 4.19 15.26
CA GLU A 658 -13.73 3.89 16.36
C GLU A 658 -14.14 4.58 17.67
N GLN A 659 -13.86 3.95 18.82
CA GLN A 659 -14.15 4.49 20.16
C GLN A 659 -13.10 4.07 21.19
N PHE A 660 -12.77 4.98 22.12
CA PHE A 660 -11.73 4.77 23.17
C PHE A 660 -12.33 4.65 24.59
N ASN A 661 -13.61 4.28 24.71
CA ASN A 661 -14.30 4.25 25.99
C ASN A 661 -13.64 3.30 27.01
N ASP A 662 -13.31 2.07 26.60
CA ASP A 662 -12.67 1.08 27.47
C ASP A 662 -11.24 1.49 27.85
N TYR A 663 -10.51 2.10 26.92
CA TYR A 663 -9.18 2.65 27.16
C TYR A 663 -9.21 3.81 28.16
N ALA A 664 -10.17 4.74 28.01
CA ALA A 664 -10.37 5.84 28.95
C ALA A 664 -10.70 5.33 30.36
N LEU A 665 -11.60 4.34 30.48
CA LEU A 665 -11.91 3.69 31.76
C LEU A 665 -10.68 3.04 32.39
N MET A 666 -9.84 2.39 31.58
CA MET A 666 -8.57 1.84 32.02
C MET A 666 -7.65 2.96 32.54
N LEU A 667 -7.43 4.04 31.80
CA LEU A 667 -6.58 5.15 32.23
C LEU A 667 -7.06 5.79 33.55
N TYR A 668 -8.37 5.98 33.72
CA TYR A 668 -8.94 6.51 34.96
C TYR A 668 -8.76 5.57 36.16
N SER A 669 -8.58 4.27 35.94
CA SER A 669 -8.30 3.32 37.02
C SER A 669 -6.86 3.37 37.53
N TYR A 670 -5.92 3.93 36.75
CA TYR A 670 -4.49 4.02 37.08
C TYR A 670 -4.01 5.43 37.41
N SER A 671 -4.71 6.45 36.92
CA SER A 671 -4.33 7.83 37.19
C SER A 671 -4.99 8.34 38.47
N ASP A 672 -4.17 8.81 39.42
CA ASP A 672 -4.65 9.52 40.61
C ASP A 672 -5.37 10.84 40.27
N SER A 673 -5.27 11.31 39.02
CA SER A 673 -5.86 12.56 38.54
C SER A 673 -6.55 12.35 37.20
N LYS A 674 -7.86 12.59 37.18
CA LYS A 674 -8.65 12.64 35.94
C LYS A 674 -8.01 13.51 34.85
N LYS A 675 -7.40 14.64 35.25
CA LYS A 675 -6.77 15.58 34.30
C LYS A 675 -5.60 14.94 33.54
N ILE A 676 -4.77 14.18 34.25
CA ILE A 676 -3.61 13.50 33.64
C ILE A 676 -4.10 12.44 32.65
N ALA A 677 -5.13 11.68 33.02
CA ALA A 677 -5.75 10.71 32.12
C ALA A 677 -6.35 11.38 30.86
N ASP A 678 -7.03 12.51 31.01
CA ASP A 678 -7.62 13.25 29.88
C ASP A 678 -6.54 13.81 28.92
N GLU A 679 -5.39 14.24 29.44
CA GLU A 679 -4.25 14.72 28.64
C GLU A 679 -3.58 13.59 27.84
N ILE A 680 -3.39 12.42 28.47
CA ILE A 680 -2.88 11.21 27.80
C ILE A 680 -3.85 10.80 26.70
N LEU A 681 -5.15 10.73 27.02
CA LEU A 681 -6.20 10.33 26.10
C LEU A 681 -6.25 11.21 24.84
N ILE A 682 -6.07 12.53 24.97
CA ILE A 682 -6.02 13.45 23.81
C ILE A 682 -4.84 13.09 22.90
N LYS A 683 -3.64 12.87 23.47
CA LYS A 683 -2.44 12.54 22.69
C LYS A 683 -2.61 11.21 21.94
N ASP A 684 -3.17 10.20 22.60
CA ASP A 684 -3.32 8.87 22.02
C ASP A 684 -4.43 8.84 20.96
N LYS A 685 -5.54 9.58 21.15
CA LYS A 685 -6.56 9.75 20.11
C LYS A 685 -6.00 10.42 18.86
N ILE A 686 -5.19 11.47 19.03
CA ILE A 686 -4.51 12.15 17.92
C ILE A 686 -3.61 11.18 17.17
N ALA A 687 -2.75 10.44 17.89
CA ALA A 687 -1.84 9.46 17.30
C ALA A 687 -2.61 8.36 16.53
N PHE A 688 -3.66 7.82 17.14
CA PHE A 688 -4.51 6.82 16.53
C PHE A 688 -5.18 7.32 15.24
N ILE A 689 -5.76 8.53 15.23
CA ILE A 689 -6.39 9.09 14.02
C ILE A 689 -5.34 9.26 12.92
N LYS A 690 -4.15 9.79 13.24
CA LYS A 690 -3.05 9.94 12.27
C LYS A 690 -2.66 8.62 11.62
N ASP A 691 -2.67 7.52 12.39
CA ASP A 691 -2.25 6.20 11.91
C ASP A 691 -3.36 5.36 11.28
N ILE A 692 -4.63 5.77 11.38
CA ILE A 692 -5.78 5.04 10.81
C ILE A 692 -5.59 4.64 9.35
N PRO A 693 -5.07 5.49 8.43
CA PRO A 693 -4.88 5.07 7.04
C PRO A 693 -3.97 3.84 6.91
N PHE A 694 -2.90 3.79 7.70
CA PHE A 694 -1.97 2.65 7.71
C PHE A 694 -2.58 1.46 8.47
N ALA A 695 -3.02 1.66 9.71
CA ALA A 695 -3.53 0.60 10.58
C ALA A 695 -4.86 0.02 10.09
N GLY A 696 -5.67 0.79 9.36
CA GLY A 696 -6.94 0.39 8.77
C GLY A 696 -6.77 -0.48 7.52
N SER A 697 -5.94 -0.03 6.58
CA SER A 697 -5.69 -0.78 5.33
C SER A 697 -4.87 -2.05 5.56
N ASN A 698 -3.94 -2.04 6.51
CA ASN A 698 -2.99 -3.13 6.72
C ASN A 698 -3.35 -4.08 7.88
N ARG A 699 -4.59 -4.08 8.39
CA ARG A 699 -4.99 -4.87 9.59
C ARG A 699 -4.51 -6.33 9.58
N ALA A 700 -4.67 -7.00 8.44
CA ALA A 700 -4.30 -8.40 8.27
C ALA A 700 -2.92 -8.61 7.62
N LYS A 701 -2.26 -7.52 7.21
CA LYS A 701 -0.96 -7.59 6.55
C LYS A 701 0.10 -8.04 7.53
N ALA A 702 0.89 -9.02 7.12
CA ALA A 702 2.08 -9.46 7.80
C ALA A 702 3.30 -8.65 7.36
N TYR A 703 4.39 -8.79 8.10
CA TYR A 703 5.68 -8.24 7.67
C TYR A 703 6.27 -9.09 6.53
N ASN A 704 7.10 -8.44 5.71
CA ASN A 704 7.82 -9.08 4.62
C ASN A 704 9.11 -9.73 5.16
N TYR A 705 9.06 -11.02 5.50
CA TYR A 705 10.22 -11.75 6.01
C TYR A 705 11.35 -11.95 4.97
N LYS A 706 11.12 -11.60 3.70
CA LYS A 706 12.14 -11.61 2.64
C LYS A 706 12.84 -10.26 2.44
N ASP A 707 12.45 -9.22 3.17
CA ASP A 707 13.17 -7.95 3.17
C ASP A 707 14.39 -8.00 4.11
N ALA A 708 15.51 -8.48 3.57
CA ALA A 708 16.77 -8.59 4.30
C ALA A 708 17.34 -7.22 4.76
N SER A 709 16.84 -6.10 4.25
CA SER A 709 17.28 -4.76 4.66
C SER A 709 16.62 -4.30 5.96
N ASN A 710 15.43 -4.84 6.29
CA ASN A 710 14.57 -4.40 7.39
C ASN A 710 14.21 -5.53 8.37
N ILE A 711 15.16 -6.41 8.68
CA ILE A 711 14.98 -7.50 9.65
C ILE A 711 14.78 -6.92 11.07
N CYS A 712 13.71 -7.34 11.75
CA CYS A 712 13.32 -6.81 13.05
C CYS A 712 13.33 -5.27 13.12
N SER A 713 12.92 -4.61 12.05
CA SER A 713 12.86 -3.15 11.93
C SER A 713 11.42 -2.68 12.10
N ASP A 714 11.22 -1.50 12.68
CA ASP A 714 9.90 -0.86 12.74
C ASP A 714 9.42 -0.37 11.36
N ASN A 715 10.28 -0.43 10.34
CA ASN A 715 9.92 -0.17 8.94
C ASN A 715 9.28 -1.37 8.23
N ASN A 716 9.34 -2.57 8.82
CA ASN A 716 8.79 -3.80 8.25
C ASN A 716 8.01 -4.55 9.35
N ILE A 717 6.78 -4.11 9.57
CA ILE A 717 5.92 -4.60 10.65
C ILE A 717 4.62 -5.19 10.11
N ALA A 718 4.05 -6.13 10.86
CA ALA A 718 2.67 -6.53 10.65
C ALA A 718 1.75 -5.35 11.01
N GLY A 719 0.71 -5.08 10.22
CA GLY A 719 -0.17 -3.94 10.48
C GLY A 719 -0.92 -4.06 11.81
N ILE A 720 -1.20 -5.29 12.25
CA ILE A 720 -1.78 -5.54 13.58
C ILE A 720 -0.88 -5.09 14.73
N LYS A 721 0.45 -5.08 14.56
CA LYS A 721 1.39 -4.57 15.58
C LYS A 721 1.10 -3.10 15.86
N LYS A 722 1.04 -2.27 14.82
CA LYS A 722 0.74 -0.83 14.96
C LYS A 722 -0.66 -0.58 15.52
N ARG A 723 -1.63 -1.42 15.14
CA ARG A 723 -2.99 -1.35 15.69
C ARG A 723 -3.03 -1.64 17.19
N ILE A 724 -2.35 -2.69 17.64
CA ILE A 724 -2.21 -3.03 19.06
C ILE A 724 -1.51 -1.87 19.80
N GLU A 725 -0.46 -1.32 19.22
CA GLU A 725 0.27 -0.19 19.81
C GLU A 725 -0.67 0.99 20.07
N GLN A 726 -1.44 1.41 19.08
CA GLN A 726 -2.31 2.57 19.21
C GLN A 726 -3.52 2.34 20.13
N VAL A 727 -4.14 1.16 20.09
CA VAL A 727 -5.30 0.83 20.97
C VAL A 727 -4.89 0.73 22.45
N LEU A 728 -3.63 0.35 22.71
CA LEU A 728 -3.10 0.23 24.07
C LEU A 728 -2.37 1.50 24.55
N GLY A 729 -2.23 2.52 23.69
CA GLY A 729 -1.42 3.71 23.97
C GLY A 729 0.06 3.40 24.20
N LEU A 730 0.58 2.37 23.53
CA LEU A 730 1.98 1.96 23.59
C LEU A 730 2.77 2.69 22.51
N LYS A 731 3.49 3.74 22.91
CA LYS A 731 4.32 4.52 21.99
C LYS A 731 5.59 3.79 21.60
N GLN A 732 5.89 3.74 20.31
CA GLN A 732 7.17 3.27 19.77
C GLN A 732 8.09 4.45 19.46
N PHE A 733 9.33 4.14 19.07
CA PHE A 733 10.33 5.16 18.73
C PHE A 733 9.86 6.10 17.61
N ASP A 734 9.12 5.60 16.61
CA ASP A 734 8.59 6.39 15.50
C ASP A 734 7.53 7.42 15.91
N ASP A 735 6.82 7.19 17.01
CA ASP A 735 5.84 8.13 17.58
C ASP A 735 6.50 9.35 18.22
N TYR A 736 7.80 9.26 18.51
CA TYR A 736 8.62 10.38 18.98
C TYR A 736 9.32 11.12 17.83
N VAL A 737 9.11 10.70 16.58
CA VAL A 737 9.67 11.32 15.37
C VAL A 737 8.59 12.11 14.65
N ASP A 738 8.82 13.41 14.45
CA ASP A 738 7.99 14.26 13.61
C ASP A 738 8.84 15.15 12.69
N ILE A 739 8.21 15.88 11.78
CA ILE A 739 8.86 16.88 10.93
C ILE A 739 8.74 18.28 11.54
N THR A 740 9.74 19.12 11.29
CA THR A 740 9.76 20.52 11.69
C THR A 740 10.32 21.36 10.55
N ASP A 741 9.59 22.43 10.24
CA ASP A 741 9.98 23.40 9.22
C ASP A 741 10.79 24.54 9.83
N VAL A 742 11.89 24.89 9.16
CA VAL A 742 12.64 26.12 9.43
C VAL A 742 12.14 27.18 8.47
N THR A 743 11.48 28.21 9.00
CA THR A 743 10.87 29.27 8.21
C THR A 743 11.77 30.51 8.10
N ASP A 744 11.65 31.24 6.99
CA ASP A 744 12.23 32.57 6.85
C ASP A 744 11.40 33.63 7.59
N THR A 745 11.86 34.88 7.59
CA THR A 745 11.14 36.02 8.19
C THR A 745 9.78 36.31 7.56
N SER A 746 9.48 35.71 6.41
CA SER A 746 8.20 35.83 5.69
C SER A 746 7.29 34.62 5.92
N GLY A 747 7.70 33.64 6.73
CA GLY A 747 6.94 32.43 7.05
C GLY A 747 7.07 31.31 6.00
N ASN A 748 7.93 31.44 4.99
CA ASN A 748 8.14 30.37 4.01
C ASN A 748 9.10 29.33 4.58
N ALA A 749 8.76 28.05 4.46
CA ALA A 749 9.66 26.96 4.83
C ALA A 749 10.90 26.95 3.90
N THR A 750 12.09 27.08 4.49
CA THR A 750 13.40 27.06 3.81
C THR A 750 14.14 25.74 3.98
N ALA A 751 13.81 24.98 5.02
CA ALA A 751 14.24 23.61 5.21
C ALA A 751 13.21 22.85 6.05
N ARG A 752 13.18 21.53 5.90
CA ARG A 752 12.37 20.62 6.70
C ARG A 752 13.27 19.52 7.24
N TYR A 753 13.24 19.30 8.55
CA TYR A 753 14.03 18.27 9.23
C TYR A 753 13.11 17.37 10.03
N TRP A 754 13.46 16.10 10.18
CA TRP A 754 12.84 15.33 11.25
C TRP A 754 13.46 15.72 12.58
N ASN A 755 12.65 15.72 13.64
CA ASN A 755 13.08 15.88 15.02
C ASN A 755 12.69 14.65 15.83
N ILE A 756 13.43 14.38 16.91
CA ILE A 756 13.05 13.40 17.93
C ILE A 756 12.71 14.18 19.19
N THR A 757 11.46 14.12 19.65
CA THR A 757 10.98 14.84 20.84
C THR A 757 10.63 13.90 21.98
N ASP A 758 10.69 14.35 23.23
CA ASP A 758 10.06 13.62 24.35
C ASP A 758 8.56 13.95 24.51
N ASP A 759 7.91 13.32 25.48
CA ASP A 759 6.48 13.53 25.78
C ASP A 759 6.11 14.96 26.19
N ASN A 760 7.11 15.78 26.55
CA ASN A 760 6.96 17.19 26.89
C ASN A 760 7.21 18.12 25.68
N GLY A 761 7.52 17.56 24.51
CA GLY A 761 7.84 18.30 23.30
C GLY A 761 9.28 18.82 23.23
N THR A 762 10.17 18.36 24.13
CA THR A 762 11.58 18.76 24.08
C THR A 762 12.29 18.01 22.96
N ALA A 763 12.79 18.73 21.96
CA ALA A 763 13.58 18.13 20.87
C ALA A 763 14.98 17.72 21.36
N TRP A 764 15.38 16.48 21.07
CA TRP A 764 16.69 15.91 21.40
C TRP A 764 17.63 15.94 20.20
N LEU A 765 17.16 15.49 19.05
CA LEU A 765 17.93 15.40 17.80
C LEU A 765 17.12 15.93 16.63
N LEU A 766 17.82 16.49 15.64
CA LEU A 766 17.30 16.81 14.32
C LEU A 766 18.12 16.12 13.24
N SER A 767 17.46 15.76 12.14
CA SER A 767 18.11 15.24 10.94
C SER A 767 19.06 16.25 10.30
N ASN A 768 20.14 15.76 9.69
CA ASN A 768 20.96 16.59 8.79
C ASN A 768 20.42 16.65 7.35
N LYS A 769 19.58 15.67 6.94
CA LYS A 769 18.92 15.62 5.62
C LYS A 769 17.73 16.57 5.58
N ASN A 770 17.59 17.35 4.50
CA ASN A 770 16.45 18.24 4.28
C ASN A 770 15.35 17.52 3.48
N TYR A 771 14.09 17.60 3.94
CA TYR A 771 12.90 16.96 3.37
C TYR A 771 11.91 17.95 2.74
N LEU A 772 12.34 19.18 2.47
CA LEU A 772 11.45 20.22 1.94
C LEU A 772 10.91 19.92 0.52
N ASN A 773 11.59 19.05 -0.23
CA ASN A 773 11.18 18.60 -1.57
C ASN A 773 10.01 17.61 -1.56
N TYR A 774 9.63 17.07 -0.39
CA TYR A 774 8.49 16.18 -0.21
C TYR A 774 7.25 16.98 0.21
N THR A 775 6.06 16.47 -0.12
CA THR A 775 4.85 16.95 0.55
C THR A 775 4.98 16.73 2.06
N PRO A 776 4.31 17.52 2.92
CA PRO A 776 4.41 17.33 4.37
C PRO A 776 4.08 15.89 4.83
N GLU A 777 3.13 15.24 4.16
CA GLU A 777 2.76 13.85 4.44
C GLU A 777 3.89 12.88 4.05
N ASP A 778 4.36 12.96 2.81
CA ASP A 778 5.46 12.11 2.33
C ASP A 778 6.76 12.35 3.14
N ALA A 779 6.98 13.60 3.55
CA ALA A 779 8.11 13.98 4.39
C ALA A 779 8.03 13.28 5.75
N ARG A 780 6.84 13.23 6.38
CA ARG A 780 6.63 12.56 7.68
C ARG A 780 6.87 11.06 7.58
N VAL A 781 6.30 10.41 6.56
CA VAL A 781 6.50 8.97 6.31
C VAL A 781 7.99 8.68 6.07
N THR A 782 8.64 9.45 5.19
CA THR A 782 10.07 9.28 4.87
C THR A 782 10.96 9.59 6.07
N ALA A 783 10.62 10.62 6.86
CA ALA A 783 11.33 11.01 8.06
C ALA A 783 11.34 9.92 9.12
N LYS A 784 10.16 9.36 9.44
CA LYS A 784 10.02 8.22 10.36
C LYS A 784 10.83 7.03 9.87
N TYR A 785 10.72 6.71 8.58
CA TYR A 785 11.48 5.63 7.95
C TYR A 785 13.00 5.81 8.10
N ASP A 786 13.51 7.00 7.76
CA ASP A 786 14.93 7.34 7.84
C ASP A 786 15.43 7.35 9.30
N ALA A 787 14.65 7.87 10.25
CA ALA A 787 14.97 7.86 11.68
C ALA A 787 15.04 6.43 12.25
N ASN A 788 14.10 5.56 11.89
CA ASN A 788 14.10 4.14 12.26
C ASN A 788 15.34 3.41 11.75
N ASN A 789 15.75 3.66 10.50
CA ASN A 789 16.98 3.08 9.94
C ASN A 789 18.24 3.53 10.69
N LEU A 790 18.19 4.70 11.33
CA LEU A 790 19.27 5.21 12.16
C LEU A 790 19.23 4.71 13.61
N LEU A 791 18.16 4.05 14.07
CA LEU A 791 17.96 3.68 15.48
C LEU A 791 19.15 2.88 16.07
N LYS A 792 19.71 1.95 15.30
CA LYS A 792 20.93 1.20 15.70
C LYS A 792 22.14 2.10 15.91
N LEU A 793 22.28 3.17 15.12
CA LEU A 793 23.33 4.18 15.29
C LEU A 793 23.02 5.12 16.46
N LEU A 794 21.75 5.52 16.60
CA LEU A 794 21.29 6.45 17.64
C LEU A 794 21.42 5.86 19.06
N THR A 795 21.41 4.54 19.19
CA THR A 795 21.60 3.82 20.45
C THR A 795 23.05 3.46 20.75
N ASP A 796 23.98 3.69 19.81
CA ASP A 796 25.42 3.41 19.96
C ASP A 796 26.20 4.68 20.31
N THR A 797 26.65 4.77 21.55
CA THR A 797 27.46 5.89 22.06
C THR A 797 28.73 6.15 21.23
N SER A 798 29.28 5.15 20.54
CA SER A 798 30.49 5.30 19.73
C SER A 798 30.27 6.10 18.44
N LYS A 799 29.01 6.29 18.03
CA LYS A 799 28.64 7.06 16.83
C LYS A 799 28.48 8.56 17.08
N TYR A 800 28.54 8.98 18.34
CA TYR A 800 28.38 10.36 18.74
C TYR A 800 29.73 11.08 18.84
N ASP A 801 29.74 12.35 18.43
CA ASP A 801 30.88 13.26 18.56
C ASP A 801 30.37 14.67 18.88
N VAL A 802 31.27 15.60 19.20
CA VAL A 802 30.92 17.00 19.46
C VAL A 802 31.62 17.92 18.48
N LYS A 803 30.84 18.76 17.79
CA LYS A 803 31.34 19.74 16.82
C LYS A 803 31.11 21.14 17.38
N LYS A 804 32.08 22.04 17.15
CA LYS A 804 31.92 23.47 17.44
C LYS A 804 31.68 24.22 16.13
N ASP A 805 30.58 24.95 16.04
CA ASP A 805 30.38 26.01 15.04
C ASP A 805 30.51 27.38 15.74
N THR A 806 29.41 27.90 16.28
CA THR A 806 29.40 29.07 17.19
C THR A 806 29.37 28.59 18.65
N GLU A 807 28.46 27.67 18.94
CA GLU A 807 28.38 26.90 20.17
C GLU A 807 28.75 25.43 19.91
N TRP A 808 28.87 24.62 20.97
CA TRP A 808 29.09 23.18 20.85
C TRP A 808 27.76 22.46 20.61
N HIS A 809 27.74 21.57 19.62
CA HIS A 809 26.61 20.68 19.32
C HIS A 809 27.06 19.23 19.38
N VAL A 810 26.14 18.35 19.75
CA VAL A 810 26.32 16.91 19.61
C VAL A 810 25.96 16.53 18.17
N ILE A 811 26.78 15.70 17.54
CA ILE A 811 26.55 15.20 16.19
C ILE A 811 26.60 13.66 16.19
N VAL A 812 25.77 13.05 15.35
CA VAL A 812 25.77 11.60 15.11
C VAL A 812 26.36 11.34 13.72
N LYS A 813 27.27 10.37 13.62
CA LYS A 813 27.93 10.01 12.35
C LYS A 813 27.60 8.59 11.90
N ASN A 814 27.47 8.39 10.59
CA ASN A 814 27.35 7.06 10.00
C ASN A 814 28.72 6.34 9.86
N GLY A 815 28.72 5.11 9.34
CA GLY A 815 29.95 4.35 9.09
C GLY A 815 30.95 5.01 8.15
N ALA A 816 30.50 5.91 7.26
CA ALA A 816 31.33 6.72 6.37
C ALA A 816 31.77 8.07 7.00
N SER A 817 31.56 8.27 8.30
CA SER A 817 31.86 9.50 9.05
C SER A 817 31.08 10.75 8.61
N GLN A 818 29.98 10.59 7.88
CA GLN A 818 29.08 11.70 7.52
C GLN A 818 28.11 11.98 8.67
N VAL A 819 27.80 13.26 8.90
CA VAL A 819 26.83 13.67 9.93
C VAL A 819 25.41 13.35 9.46
N VAL A 820 24.68 12.57 10.26
CA VAL A 820 23.30 12.16 9.99
C VAL A 820 22.28 12.86 10.87
N ALA A 821 22.66 13.25 12.09
CA ALA A 821 21.81 13.98 13.02
C ALA A 821 22.64 14.93 13.91
N VAL A 822 21.98 15.97 14.43
CA VAL A 822 22.57 17.02 15.28
C VAL A 822 21.65 17.27 16.48
N SER A 823 22.19 17.61 17.65
CA SER A 823 21.36 17.98 18.80
C SER A 823 20.60 19.28 18.57
N ALA A 824 19.34 19.30 19.02
CA ALA A 824 18.54 20.52 19.03
C ALA A 824 19.12 21.58 19.98
N ALA A 825 19.64 21.13 21.13
CA ALA A 825 20.33 21.98 22.08
C ALA A 825 21.75 22.32 21.61
N SER A 826 22.16 23.54 21.94
CA SER A 826 23.53 24.04 21.82
C SER A 826 24.14 24.25 23.21
N PHE A 827 25.47 24.16 23.31
CA PHE A 827 26.18 24.18 24.59
C PHE A 827 27.36 25.14 24.56
N ALA A 828 27.53 25.94 25.62
CA ALA A 828 28.67 26.84 25.76
C ALA A 828 30.00 26.10 25.97
N LYS A 829 29.98 24.92 26.60
CA LYS A 829 31.17 24.12 26.93
C LYS A 829 31.13 22.74 26.27
N LYS A 830 32.29 22.29 25.79
CA LYS A 830 32.47 20.94 25.22
C LYS A 830 32.05 19.83 26.18
N VAL A 831 32.38 19.98 27.46
CA VAL A 831 32.09 18.98 28.51
C VAL A 831 30.58 18.77 28.67
N ASP A 832 29.79 19.83 28.59
CA ASP A 832 28.33 19.75 28.74
C ASP A 832 27.71 19.04 27.53
N ALA A 833 28.18 19.33 26.32
CA ALA A 833 27.78 18.60 25.11
C ALA A 833 28.15 17.11 25.19
N THR A 834 29.36 16.77 25.65
CA THR A 834 29.79 15.37 25.81
C THR A 834 28.96 14.64 26.87
N ALA A 835 28.62 15.29 27.99
CA ALA A 835 27.75 14.69 29.00
C ALA A 835 26.31 14.47 28.51
N HIS A 836 25.85 15.30 27.57
CA HIS A 836 24.51 15.19 26.99
C HIS A 836 24.33 13.96 26.10
N ILE A 837 25.39 13.43 25.49
CA ILE A 837 25.36 12.19 24.67
C ILE A 837 24.72 11.03 25.45
N ASN A 838 25.14 10.80 26.69
CA ASN A 838 24.61 9.71 27.50
C ASN A 838 23.12 9.88 27.82
N LYS A 839 22.64 11.12 27.91
CA LYS A 839 21.21 11.41 28.13
C LYS A 839 20.39 11.09 26.88
N ILE A 840 20.86 11.51 25.71
CA ILE A 840 20.23 11.19 24.42
C ILE A 840 20.14 9.66 24.26
N VAL A 841 21.26 8.95 24.42
CA VAL A 841 21.29 7.50 24.22
C VAL A 841 20.42 6.77 25.25
N ALA A 842 20.41 7.21 26.52
CA ALA A 842 19.56 6.62 27.54
C ALA A 842 18.07 6.81 27.24
N PHE A 843 17.67 8.01 26.78
CA PHE A 843 16.30 8.29 26.35
C PHE A 843 15.89 7.38 25.19
N ILE A 844 16.68 7.34 24.11
CA ILE A 844 16.36 6.56 22.90
C ILE A 844 16.30 5.06 23.22
N LYS A 845 17.22 4.53 24.05
CA LYS A 845 17.15 3.13 24.51
C LYS A 845 15.91 2.85 25.35
N GLY A 846 15.57 3.75 26.27
CA GLY A 846 14.39 3.61 27.11
C GLY A 846 13.11 3.51 26.28
N VAL A 847 12.98 4.37 25.26
CA VAL A 847 11.84 4.33 24.33
C VAL A 847 11.84 3.05 23.49
N ALA A 848 12.99 2.63 22.95
CA ALA A 848 13.09 1.45 22.09
C ALA A 848 12.84 0.10 22.81
N GLU A 849 13.00 0.04 24.14
CA GLU A 849 12.88 -1.19 24.93
C GLU A 849 11.56 -1.31 25.71
N ALA A 850 10.92 -0.19 26.06
CA ALA A 850 9.77 -0.19 26.99
C ALA A 850 8.54 -0.90 26.42
N ASN A 851 8.21 -0.66 25.16
CA ASN A 851 6.92 -1.05 24.56
C ASN A 851 7.04 -2.10 23.46
N LYS A 852 8.14 -2.87 23.42
CA LYS A 852 8.43 -3.75 22.30
C LYS A 852 7.43 -4.91 22.18
N ILE A 853 6.91 -5.10 20.98
CA ILE A 853 5.95 -6.16 20.62
C ILE A 853 6.50 -6.96 19.44
N PHE A 854 6.49 -8.29 19.57
CA PHE A 854 6.74 -9.21 18.46
C PHE A 854 5.47 -9.97 18.11
N ILE A 855 5.14 -9.99 16.81
CA ILE A 855 4.09 -10.83 16.24
C ILE A 855 4.78 -12.03 15.59
N VAL A 856 4.70 -13.18 16.25
CA VAL A 856 5.36 -14.41 15.80
C VAL A 856 4.35 -15.29 15.07
N GLU A 857 4.48 -15.37 13.76
CA GLU A 857 3.66 -16.26 12.94
C GLU A 857 4.21 -17.69 13.00
N HIS A 858 3.39 -18.64 13.47
CA HIS A 858 3.86 -20.01 13.58
C HIS A 858 4.13 -20.63 12.22
N LEU A 859 3.38 -20.23 11.18
CA LEU A 859 3.59 -20.68 9.80
C LEU A 859 5.04 -20.47 9.32
N LEU A 860 5.71 -19.42 9.77
CA LEU A 860 7.10 -19.15 9.40
C LEU A 860 8.09 -20.08 10.13
N LEU A 861 7.73 -20.59 11.32
CA LEU A 861 8.50 -21.55 12.12
C LEU A 861 8.40 -23.00 11.63
N ARG A 862 7.68 -23.24 10.52
CA ARG A 862 7.55 -24.57 9.91
C ARG A 862 8.91 -25.15 9.49
N PRO A 863 9.07 -26.49 9.54
CA PRO A 863 10.28 -27.14 9.03
C PRO A 863 10.37 -26.99 7.51
N ARG A 864 11.59 -26.79 7.01
CA ARG A 864 11.93 -26.70 5.57
C ARG A 864 12.97 -27.74 5.16
N ASN A 865 13.64 -28.38 6.12
CA ASN A 865 14.64 -29.41 5.86
C ASN A 865 14.23 -30.76 6.47
N LEU A 866 14.23 -31.79 5.63
CA LEU A 866 14.02 -33.18 6.04
C LEU A 866 15.26 -33.78 6.74
N PRO A 867 15.08 -34.82 7.58
CA PRO A 867 16.18 -35.64 8.09
C PRO A 867 17.04 -36.18 6.94
N GLY A 868 18.35 -35.90 6.97
CA GLY A 868 19.26 -36.28 5.90
C GLY A 868 20.74 -36.06 6.25
N GLY A 869 21.62 -36.20 5.26
CA GLY A 869 23.07 -36.16 5.49
C GLY A 869 23.60 -34.84 6.10
N LEU A 870 23.08 -33.69 5.65
CA LEU A 870 23.48 -32.37 6.17
C LEU A 870 22.85 -32.08 7.55
N ILE A 871 21.65 -32.61 7.81
CA ILE A 871 20.85 -32.34 9.01
C ILE A 871 20.21 -33.66 9.46
N PRO A 872 20.91 -34.49 10.27
CA PRO A 872 20.50 -35.86 10.56
C PRO A 872 19.11 -36.01 11.20
N ALA A 873 18.67 -35.03 11.99
CA ALA A 873 17.38 -35.04 12.66
C ALA A 873 16.28 -34.26 11.92
N GLY A 874 16.62 -33.60 10.81
CA GLY A 874 15.77 -32.58 10.18
C GLY A 874 15.65 -31.31 11.04
N ASP A 875 14.80 -30.38 10.62
CA ASP A 875 14.50 -29.18 11.41
C ASP A 875 13.79 -29.53 12.72
N ALA A 876 13.98 -28.69 13.74
CA ALA A 876 13.24 -28.80 14.99
C ALA A 876 11.74 -28.50 14.77
N LEU A 877 10.88 -29.27 15.44
CA LEU A 877 9.42 -29.19 15.30
C LEU A 877 8.79 -28.50 16.51
N LEU A 878 7.68 -27.77 16.29
CA LEU A 878 6.91 -27.18 17.39
C LEU A 878 6.25 -28.30 18.22
N PRO A 879 6.18 -28.14 19.56
CA PRO A 879 5.52 -29.11 20.41
C PRO A 879 4.01 -29.08 20.19
N ILE A 880 3.38 -30.25 20.30
CA ILE A 880 1.92 -30.41 20.29
C ILE A 880 1.47 -31.01 21.64
N CYS A 881 0.20 -30.79 21.99
CA CYS A 881 -0.40 -31.37 23.20
C CYS A 881 -1.68 -32.11 22.81
N ILE A 882 -1.55 -33.40 22.57
CA ILE A 882 -2.64 -34.26 22.08
C ILE A 882 -2.80 -35.51 22.93
N THR A 883 -4.01 -36.06 22.97
CA THR A 883 -4.32 -37.27 23.71
C THR A 883 -3.78 -38.52 23.01
N ALA A 884 -3.46 -39.55 23.79
CA ALA A 884 -2.84 -40.78 23.28
C ALA A 884 -3.72 -41.58 22.31
N ASP A 885 -5.03 -41.33 22.28
CA ASP A 885 -6.03 -41.97 21.41
C ASP A 885 -6.21 -41.26 20.06
N CYS A 886 -5.44 -40.19 19.78
CA CYS A 886 -5.51 -39.40 18.55
C CYS A 886 -6.88 -38.79 18.23
N ASN A 887 -7.79 -38.68 19.20
CA ASN A 887 -9.07 -37.99 19.03
C ASN A 887 -8.89 -36.49 19.25
N VAL A 888 -8.36 -35.81 18.23
CA VAL A 888 -7.96 -34.41 18.29
C VAL A 888 -8.88 -33.53 17.44
N CYS A 889 -9.01 -32.26 17.84
CA CYS A 889 -9.77 -31.24 17.11
C CYS A 889 -8.91 -30.00 16.88
N GLY A 890 -7.84 -30.13 16.08
CA GLY A 890 -7.02 -29.01 15.59
C GLY A 890 -5.75 -28.72 16.41
N ASP A 891 -5.50 -29.45 17.51
CA ASP A 891 -4.29 -29.30 18.34
C ASP A 891 -3.07 -30.08 17.82
N GLU A 892 -3.29 -30.92 16.81
CA GLU A 892 -2.26 -31.63 16.07
C GLU A 892 -1.46 -30.75 15.10
N ASP A 893 -1.99 -29.57 14.74
CA ASP A 893 -1.34 -28.61 13.84
C ASP A 893 -0.97 -27.32 14.59
N PRO A 894 0.30 -27.16 15.01
CA PRO A 894 0.77 -25.99 15.72
C PRO A 894 1.15 -24.82 14.79
N TYR A 895 1.02 -24.96 13.46
CA TYR A 895 1.51 -24.00 12.47
C TYR A 895 0.38 -23.20 11.81
N SER A 896 -0.65 -23.88 11.32
CA SER A 896 -1.72 -23.26 10.53
C SER A 896 -2.51 -22.24 11.33
N PHE A 897 -2.60 -21.01 10.83
CA PHE A 897 -3.43 -19.95 11.40
C PHE A 897 -3.18 -19.73 12.91
N ARG A 898 -1.94 -19.92 13.37
CA ARG A 898 -1.54 -19.69 14.77
C ARG A 898 -0.46 -18.62 14.85
N LEU A 899 -0.59 -17.74 15.84
CA LEU A 899 0.42 -16.73 16.16
C LEU A 899 0.60 -16.55 17.66
N THR A 900 1.78 -16.05 18.03
CA THR A 900 2.10 -15.65 19.40
C THR A 900 2.50 -14.19 19.43
N VAL A 901 1.88 -13.41 20.31
CA VAL A 901 2.26 -12.03 20.62
C VAL A 901 3.17 -12.03 21.83
N VAL A 902 4.42 -11.60 21.67
CA VAL A 902 5.41 -11.53 22.76
C VAL A 902 5.63 -10.07 23.13
N MET A 903 5.42 -9.74 24.41
CA MET A 903 5.49 -8.37 24.94
C MET A 903 6.30 -8.29 26.22
N ASN A 904 6.85 -7.11 26.50
CA ASN A 904 7.50 -6.84 27.77
C ASN A 904 6.48 -6.74 28.91
N GLY A 905 6.62 -7.60 29.93
CA GLY A 905 5.81 -7.58 31.14
C GLY A 905 6.53 -7.01 32.37
N SER A 906 7.78 -6.56 32.26
CA SER A 906 8.64 -6.22 33.42
C SER A 906 8.62 -4.75 33.83
N ASN A 907 8.21 -3.83 32.96
CA ASN A 907 8.37 -2.40 33.16
C ASN A 907 7.05 -1.63 32.99
N GLY A 908 6.90 -0.52 33.70
CA GLY A 908 5.79 0.42 33.54
C GLY A 908 4.40 -0.18 33.81
N LEU A 909 3.39 0.34 33.10
CA LEU A 909 1.97 -0.04 33.24
C LEU A 909 1.74 -1.55 33.01
N THR A 910 2.60 -2.20 32.21
CA THR A 910 2.47 -3.63 31.95
C THR A 910 2.85 -4.46 33.16
N ASN A 911 3.72 -4.02 34.08
CA ASN A 911 4.10 -4.81 35.25
C ASN A 911 3.20 -4.55 36.47
N GLU A 912 2.86 -3.28 36.71
CA GLU A 912 2.10 -2.86 37.88
C GLU A 912 0.59 -2.98 37.68
N GLY A 913 0.13 -3.05 36.42
CA GLY A 913 -1.28 -3.01 36.07
C GLY A 913 -1.90 -4.32 35.57
N LEU A 914 -2.36 -5.20 36.46
CA LEU A 914 -3.11 -6.39 36.03
C LEU A 914 -4.41 -6.07 35.27
N GLN A 915 -5.06 -4.94 35.56
CA GLN A 915 -6.24 -4.51 34.80
C GLN A 915 -5.84 -4.01 33.40
N PHE A 916 -4.72 -3.29 33.28
CA PHE A 916 -4.14 -2.95 31.99
C PHE A 916 -3.87 -4.22 31.16
N ARG A 917 -3.25 -5.26 31.74
CA ARG A 917 -3.02 -6.52 31.01
C ARG A 917 -4.30 -7.21 30.56
N ARG A 918 -5.34 -7.23 31.40
CA ARG A 918 -6.63 -7.81 31.01
C ARG A 918 -7.29 -7.03 29.88
N PHE A 919 -7.26 -5.70 29.98
CA PHE A 919 -7.71 -4.81 28.92
C PHE A 919 -6.92 -5.10 27.64
N ALA A 920 -5.59 -5.16 27.73
CA ALA A 920 -4.71 -5.43 26.61
C ALA A 920 -4.95 -6.80 25.96
N GLU A 921 -5.05 -7.86 26.76
CA GLU A 921 -5.34 -9.21 26.26
C GLU A 921 -6.71 -9.29 25.57
N ASN A 922 -7.73 -8.62 26.11
CA ASN A 922 -9.04 -8.55 25.48
C ASN A 922 -9.00 -7.73 24.18
N ALA A 923 -8.38 -6.55 24.21
CA ALA A 923 -8.25 -5.68 23.03
C ALA A 923 -7.49 -6.40 21.91
N ILE A 924 -6.35 -7.01 22.21
CA ILE A 924 -5.57 -7.81 21.24
C ILE A 924 -6.43 -8.93 20.65
N ARG A 925 -7.22 -9.65 21.45
CA ARG A 925 -8.11 -10.71 20.93
C ARG A 925 -9.23 -10.18 20.04
N MET A 926 -9.72 -8.97 20.29
CA MET A 926 -10.77 -8.34 19.48
C MET A 926 -10.23 -7.77 18.17
N GLU A 927 -8.96 -7.37 18.13
CA GLU A 927 -8.32 -6.80 16.94
C GLU A 927 -7.78 -7.88 15.98
N ILE A 928 -7.47 -9.08 16.48
CA ILE A 928 -6.92 -10.18 15.67
C ILE A 928 -8.01 -10.81 14.77
N PRO A 929 -7.69 -11.14 13.51
CA PRO A 929 -8.62 -11.86 12.62
C PRO A 929 -9.18 -13.14 13.26
N ALA A 930 -10.50 -13.31 13.20
CA ALA A 930 -11.22 -14.35 13.95
C ALA A 930 -10.79 -15.81 13.64
N HIS A 931 -10.18 -16.06 12.49
CA HIS A 931 -9.71 -17.37 12.09
C HIS A 931 -8.31 -17.70 12.64
N LEU A 932 -7.61 -16.75 13.26
CA LEU A 932 -6.26 -16.92 13.82
C LEU A 932 -6.32 -17.27 15.31
N GLY A 933 -5.65 -18.36 15.69
CA GLY A 933 -5.41 -18.75 17.08
C GLY A 933 -4.25 -17.94 17.69
N ILE A 934 -4.54 -17.19 18.74
CA ILE A 934 -3.57 -16.31 19.41
C ILE A 934 -3.14 -16.81 20.80
N LYS A 935 -1.83 -16.82 21.03
CA LYS A 935 -1.21 -16.89 22.37
C LYS A 935 -0.57 -15.55 22.72
N ILE A 936 -0.76 -15.08 23.95
CA ILE A 936 -0.19 -13.82 24.45
C ILE A 936 0.82 -14.13 25.55
N CYS A 937 2.06 -13.66 25.38
CA CYS A 937 3.19 -13.90 26.27
C CYS A 937 3.73 -12.58 26.85
N TRP A 938 3.57 -12.38 28.16
CA TRP A 938 4.16 -11.27 28.92
C TRP A 938 5.47 -11.72 29.55
N VAL A 939 6.61 -11.42 28.91
CA VAL A 939 7.91 -11.95 29.32
C VAL A 939 8.77 -10.90 30.04
N SER A 940 9.81 -11.37 30.74
CA SER A 940 10.76 -10.43 31.37
C SER A 940 11.61 -9.69 30.34
N THR A 941 12.11 -8.49 30.67
CA THR A 941 13.01 -7.72 29.77
C THR A 941 14.21 -8.57 29.31
N ALA A 942 14.84 -9.32 30.22
CA ALA A 942 15.98 -10.18 29.89
C ALA A 942 15.60 -11.33 28.92
N GLN A 943 14.43 -11.93 29.13
CA GLN A 943 13.92 -12.97 28.24
C GLN A 943 13.55 -12.39 26.87
N LEU A 944 12.94 -11.21 26.83
CA LEU A 944 12.57 -10.52 25.58
C LEU A 944 13.81 -10.21 24.72
N GLN A 945 14.88 -9.70 25.33
CA GLN A 945 16.15 -9.41 24.63
C GLN A 945 16.81 -10.68 24.09
N THR A 946 16.75 -11.78 24.85
CA THR A 946 17.27 -13.08 24.42
C THR A 946 16.45 -13.61 23.23
N PHE A 947 15.13 -13.59 23.35
CA PHE A 947 14.21 -13.98 22.28
C PHE A 947 14.43 -13.15 21.01
N GLU A 948 14.48 -11.83 21.12
CA GLU A 948 14.75 -10.92 20.00
C GLU A 948 16.04 -11.30 19.27
N THR A 949 17.14 -11.47 20.02
CA THR A 949 18.45 -11.78 19.43
C THR A 949 18.39 -13.06 18.58
N LEU A 950 17.73 -14.11 19.09
CA LEU A 950 17.58 -15.39 18.39
C LEU A 950 16.62 -15.28 17.22
N TYR A 951 15.49 -14.60 17.40
CA TYR A 951 14.46 -14.41 16.38
C TYR A 951 15.01 -13.64 15.18
N CYS A 952 15.66 -12.50 15.41
CA CYS A 952 16.24 -11.68 14.35
C CYS A 952 17.41 -12.37 13.64
N ALA A 953 18.20 -13.18 14.36
CA ALA A 953 19.29 -13.94 13.76
C ALA A 953 18.80 -15.05 12.83
N TRP A 954 17.71 -15.72 13.20
CA TRP A 954 17.00 -16.71 12.39
C TRP A 954 16.33 -16.07 11.17
N GLU A 955 15.57 -14.99 11.39
CA GLU A 955 14.90 -14.23 10.32
C GLU A 955 15.91 -13.72 9.29
N ASN A 956 17.06 -13.21 9.73
CA ASN A 956 18.15 -12.79 8.83
C ASN A 956 18.67 -13.92 7.93
N GLU A 957 18.67 -15.16 8.40
CA GLU A 957 19.02 -16.32 7.56
C GLU A 957 17.88 -16.65 6.59
N LEU A 958 16.65 -16.65 7.09
CA LEU A 958 15.45 -16.97 6.31
C LEU A 958 15.20 -15.96 5.18
N ALA A 959 15.54 -14.70 5.39
CA ALA A 959 15.36 -13.60 4.44
C ALA A 959 16.25 -13.72 3.20
N LYS A 960 17.34 -14.51 3.26
CA LYS A 960 18.23 -14.71 2.11
C LYS A 960 17.48 -15.33 0.94
N ALA A 961 17.91 -15.00 -0.28
CA ALA A 961 17.41 -15.63 -1.50
C ALA A 961 17.66 -17.14 -1.48
N THR A 962 18.87 -17.54 -1.07
CA THR A 962 19.29 -18.93 -0.85
C THR A 962 19.82 -19.08 0.57
N PRO A 963 18.97 -19.39 1.56
CA PRO A 963 19.40 -19.62 2.94
C PRO A 963 20.38 -20.79 3.05
N ASP A 964 21.35 -20.70 3.96
CA ASP A 964 22.18 -21.87 4.31
C ASP A 964 21.35 -22.82 5.18
N ALA A 965 21.09 -24.03 4.67
CA ALA A 965 20.20 -25.00 5.31
C ALA A 965 20.64 -25.36 6.74
N VAL A 966 21.94 -25.50 6.99
CA VAL A 966 22.49 -25.89 8.29
C VAL A 966 22.39 -24.73 9.28
N GLN A 967 22.76 -23.52 8.86
CA GLN A 967 22.63 -22.31 9.69
C GLN A 967 21.17 -22.02 10.01
N LEU A 968 20.28 -22.13 9.03
CA LEU A 968 18.86 -21.90 9.21
C LEU A 968 18.26 -22.86 10.24
N SER A 969 18.58 -24.15 10.10
CA SER A 969 18.11 -25.20 11.02
C SER A 969 18.63 -25.02 12.44
N ASN A 970 19.92 -24.73 12.61
CA ASN A 970 20.52 -24.49 13.93
C ASN A 970 19.91 -23.27 14.63
N LYS A 971 19.73 -22.16 13.90
CA LYS A 971 19.12 -20.95 14.42
C LYS A 971 17.64 -21.16 14.77
N LEU A 972 16.90 -21.89 13.93
CA LEU A 972 15.51 -22.28 14.22
C LEU A 972 15.43 -23.10 15.51
N LYS A 973 16.31 -24.08 15.69
CA LYS A 973 16.37 -24.88 16.91
C LYS A 973 16.59 -24.01 18.15
N SER A 974 17.60 -23.14 18.14
CA SER A 974 17.87 -22.23 19.27
C SER A 974 16.69 -21.30 19.56
N LEU A 975 16.02 -20.81 18.52
CA LEU A 975 14.80 -20.02 18.66
C LEU A 975 13.66 -20.82 19.30
N LEU A 976 13.40 -22.04 18.84
CA LEU A 976 12.33 -22.89 19.37
C LEU A 976 12.58 -23.33 20.82
N ASP A 977 13.85 -23.57 21.19
CA ASP A 977 14.25 -23.87 22.57
C ASP A 977 13.86 -22.72 23.52
N GLU A 978 14.13 -21.47 23.15
CA GLU A 978 13.70 -20.28 23.92
C GLU A 978 12.19 -20.05 23.81
N PHE A 979 11.60 -20.20 22.62
CA PHE A 979 10.17 -19.98 22.37
C PHE A 979 9.28 -20.88 23.22
N SER A 980 9.70 -22.13 23.46
CA SER A 980 9.02 -23.07 24.35
C SER A 980 9.08 -22.67 25.84
N GLN A 981 10.04 -21.83 26.22
CA GLN A 981 10.28 -21.37 27.58
C GLN A 981 9.66 -20.00 27.88
N LEU A 982 9.03 -19.33 26.90
CA LEU A 982 8.32 -18.07 27.12
C LEU A 982 7.20 -18.29 28.14
N LYS A 983 7.31 -17.60 29.29
CA LYS A 983 6.36 -17.69 30.41
C LYS A 983 5.85 -16.31 30.78
N ASN A 984 4.57 -16.24 31.11
CA ASN A 984 3.98 -15.03 31.66
C ASN A 984 4.57 -14.74 33.05
N ILE A 985 5.19 -13.57 33.20
CA ILE A 985 5.60 -13.04 34.50
C ILE A 985 4.41 -12.32 35.14
N TYR A 986 3.87 -12.85 36.23
CA TYR A 986 2.79 -12.16 36.97
C TYR A 986 3.35 -11.43 38.19
N PRO A 987 2.89 -10.20 38.49
CA PRO A 987 3.26 -9.52 39.72
C PRO A 987 2.76 -10.32 40.94
N LYS A 988 3.54 -10.32 42.02
CA LYS A 988 3.15 -10.99 43.28
C LYS A 988 1.87 -10.35 43.83
N ALA A 989 0.86 -11.16 44.13
CA ALA A 989 -0.36 -10.67 44.76
C ALA A 989 -0.14 -10.41 46.25
N SER A 990 -0.72 -9.34 46.79
CA SER A 990 -0.76 -9.07 48.22
C SER A 990 -2.11 -9.52 48.81
N LEU A 991 -2.05 -10.22 49.94
CA LEU A 991 -3.23 -10.50 50.76
C LEU A 991 -3.65 -9.20 51.43
N HIS A 992 -4.95 -8.91 51.42
CA HIS A 992 -5.51 -7.74 52.07
C HIS A 992 -5.14 -7.71 53.56
N ASP A 993 -4.38 -6.69 53.99
CA ASP A 993 -4.09 -6.45 55.40
C ASP A 993 -5.02 -5.35 55.93
N CYS A 994 -5.85 -5.72 56.92
CA CYS A 994 -6.80 -4.82 57.57
C CYS A 994 -6.13 -3.73 58.43
N VAL A 995 -4.81 -3.82 58.67
CA VAL A 995 -4.05 -2.89 59.51
C VAL A 995 -3.32 -1.83 58.68
N ASP A 996 -2.60 -2.24 57.63
CA ASP A 996 -1.75 -1.34 56.83
C ASP A 996 -2.46 -0.78 55.58
N GLY A 997 -3.56 -1.40 55.12
CA GLY A 997 -4.42 -0.88 54.05
C GLY A 997 -3.76 -0.75 52.66
N ASP A 998 -2.51 -1.19 52.48
CA ASP A 998 -1.77 -1.09 51.22
C ASP A 998 -2.15 -2.22 50.26
N ASP A 999 -3.28 -2.02 49.57
CA ASP A 999 -3.99 -2.98 48.74
C ASP A 999 -3.70 -2.85 47.24
N GLN A 1000 -2.47 -2.49 46.85
CA GLN A 1000 -2.20 -2.19 45.43
C GLN A 1000 -2.42 -3.38 44.48
N ASN A 1001 -2.28 -4.63 44.96
CA ASN A 1001 -2.49 -5.84 44.14
C ASN A 1001 -3.24 -6.98 44.88
N ARG A 1002 -4.52 -6.74 45.20
CA ARG A 1002 -5.38 -7.70 45.92
C ARG A 1002 -5.47 -9.08 45.24
N VAL A 1003 -5.30 -10.15 46.02
CA VAL A 1003 -5.56 -11.54 45.58
C VAL A 1003 -7.02 -11.69 45.13
N TYR A 1004 -7.23 -12.16 43.89
CA TYR A 1004 -8.53 -12.63 43.40
C TYR A 1004 -8.45 -14.13 43.16
N LEU A 1005 -9.26 -14.90 43.91
CA LEU A 1005 -9.39 -16.35 43.72
C LEU A 1005 -9.69 -16.67 42.23
N ASN A 1006 -8.92 -17.61 41.67
CA ASN A 1006 -8.93 -18.00 40.25
C ASN A 1006 -8.45 -16.93 39.24
N LYS A 1007 -7.88 -15.80 39.70
CA LYS A 1007 -7.43 -14.72 38.82
C LYS A 1007 -6.05 -14.11 39.14
N THR A 1008 -5.40 -14.54 40.21
CA THR A 1008 -4.04 -14.11 40.61
C THR A 1008 -3.21 -15.33 41.02
N VAL A 1009 -1.92 -15.35 40.66
CA VAL A 1009 -0.95 -16.34 41.16
C VAL A 1009 -0.51 -15.91 42.55
N ILE A 1010 -0.53 -16.84 43.52
CA ILE A 1010 -0.05 -16.62 44.90
C ILE A 1010 1.43 -16.99 44.97
#